data_AF-A0A958R7V4-F1
#
_entry.id   AF-A0A958R7V4-F1
#
_cell.length_a   1.000
_cell.length_b   1.000
_cell.length_c   1.000
_cell.angle_alpha   90.00
_cell.angle_beta   90.00
_cell.angle_gamma   90.00
#
_symmetry.space_group_name_H-M   'P 1'
#
loop_
_entity.id
_entity.type
_entity.pdbx_description
1 polymer ?
#
loop_
_entity_poly.entity_id
_entity_poly.type
_entity_poly.pdbx_seq_one_letter_code
_entity_poly.pdbx_strand_id
1 'polypeptide(L)'
;MAILLLYLFFTRKTEKKGGFHKWFSAFARNFLQSILIILILMSSGQILGQQVDTWFTADRAVNSPPLPTPGQLQLFTPYAPADGTPVNIWYDFVDFTAQDAVQHPAPANYPLAYPAGLAHSFGTPTYLDPVGTIPSIPTLRRNSFNYNPSVEFNGSGNGQALHFRSNSRAEITIFIVFKGRGMGNSAGTQRLLFGGDIDTYHSSTTNLSIGISNGNRFSIGRTWSTWNYFQSGSIDLLGAPTIGTLVRKVDVDPFLDDELFTTWVNGLPDINIIRNDIGAEKDLYLFNRLGKHFNSSNQNRNLTGNIAEVLLADGPLNSNDIKRIESYLAIKYGITLNNSGGQLGSTVGNLGYHYLAADGTVIWDPTIDSNYRYDIAGLGRDRYEDFDGGDNSTSYDDKKLRYNLHQRISKSENMEAVVSMSTNSDFSTDNLNQSRTEIDNTTWGAPSLFSYLHNYLLWANDHRNLNQTATELPPQFVSRIEREWKIQKTVSPGGVDPILGVSVRIDLSGSDILDNGNCGALSLIIDTDGDGDFLTGIITSIPATSIDASKNAYFDGVNFEHLDVFSVAFVDTTPPTASNPLTETVCDIPPLPNPTVVTDEADNCAVDTVSFIGDASDGLTNPETITRTYRITDIYGNYTDVQQTIYVFTTPKINPLSDVEACDSYFLPPITGSDLSGNEAYYDLSGGPSGGGNKYNPGDEITSTITLYIYDEIGGISPVCTDEKKFTVTINVTPPVDAPADVTACDSYTLPALTDGNYFDAPNGGGNALAAG
;
A
#
# COMPACT_ATOMS: atom_id res chain seq x y z
N MET A 1 45.57 5.91 -55.22
CA MET A 1 46.86 5.53 -55.85
C MET A 1 47.20 4.04 -55.70
N ALA A 2 46.88 3.38 -54.58
CA ALA A 2 47.16 1.96 -54.34
C ALA A 2 46.38 0.99 -55.27
N ILE A 3 45.13 1.32 -55.63
CA ILE A 3 44.30 0.48 -56.53
C ILE A 3 44.85 0.48 -57.98
N LEU A 4 45.45 1.60 -58.42
CA LEU A 4 46.06 1.73 -59.75
C LEU A 4 47.38 0.92 -59.87
N LEU A 5 48.10 0.77 -58.75
CA LEU A 5 49.30 -0.07 -58.65
C LEU A 5 48.97 -1.57 -58.59
N LEU A 6 47.84 -1.95 -57.99
CA LEU A 6 47.33 -3.33 -58.02
C LEU A 6 46.96 -3.74 -59.47
N TYR A 7 46.30 -2.88 -60.24
CA TYR A 7 45.89 -3.21 -61.61
C TYR A 7 47.09 -3.40 -62.58
N LEU A 8 48.19 -2.66 -62.35
CA LEU A 8 49.42 -2.78 -63.14
C LEU A 8 50.27 -4.02 -62.79
N PHE A 9 50.14 -4.56 -61.58
CA PHE A 9 50.88 -5.76 -61.16
C PHE A 9 50.25 -7.07 -61.63
N PHE A 10 48.92 -7.10 -61.87
CA PHE A 10 48.20 -8.33 -62.22
C PHE A 10 48.00 -8.57 -63.73
N THR A 11 48.41 -7.67 -64.63
CA THR A 11 48.16 -7.83 -66.08
C THR A 11 49.35 -8.30 -66.94
N ARG A 12 50.50 -8.69 -66.36
CA ARG A 12 51.60 -9.25 -67.17
C ARG A 12 51.48 -10.75 -67.44
N LYS A 13 51.16 -11.07 -68.71
CA LYS A 13 51.22 -12.39 -69.35
C LYS A 13 52.47 -13.18 -68.94
N THR A 14 52.22 -14.44 -68.64
CA THR A 14 53.20 -15.49 -68.35
C THR A 14 54.02 -15.86 -69.59
N GLU A 15 55.35 -15.81 -69.47
CA GLU A 15 56.24 -16.59 -70.33
C GLU A 15 57.00 -17.65 -69.54
N LYS A 16 57.19 -18.79 -70.22
CA LYS A 16 57.70 -20.08 -69.75
C LYS A 16 59.11 -19.99 -69.14
N LYS A 17 59.35 -20.65 -68.00
CA LYS A 17 60.53 -21.54 -67.73
C LYS A 17 60.55 -22.13 -66.30
N GLY A 18 60.96 -23.40 -66.21
CA GLY A 18 61.79 -23.98 -65.13
C GLY A 18 61.13 -24.34 -63.79
N GLY A 19 61.06 -25.64 -63.47
CA GLY A 19 60.45 -26.23 -62.27
C GLY A 19 61.07 -25.85 -60.91
N PHE A 20 62.24 -25.21 -60.87
CA PHE A 20 62.86 -24.73 -59.62
C PHE A 20 62.35 -23.35 -59.18
N HIS A 21 61.79 -22.56 -60.11
CA HIS A 21 61.30 -21.21 -59.81
C HIS A 21 59.87 -21.20 -59.24
N LYS A 22 59.08 -22.25 -59.47
CA LYS A 22 57.72 -22.37 -58.94
C LYS A 22 57.68 -22.49 -57.42
N TRP A 23 58.60 -23.25 -56.81
CA TRP A 23 58.65 -23.45 -55.36
C TRP A 23 59.12 -22.18 -54.62
N PHE A 24 60.18 -21.53 -55.12
CA PHE A 24 60.66 -20.26 -54.55
C PHE A 24 59.65 -19.12 -54.75
N SER A 25 58.93 -19.10 -55.88
CA SER A 25 57.89 -18.10 -56.14
C SER A 25 56.62 -18.30 -55.32
N ALA A 26 56.33 -19.53 -54.87
CA ALA A 26 55.20 -19.85 -54.00
C ALA A 26 55.54 -19.59 -52.53
N PHE A 27 56.75 -19.94 -52.09
CA PHE A 27 57.24 -19.61 -50.76
C PHE A 27 57.38 -18.09 -50.57
N ALA A 28 57.94 -17.37 -51.54
CA ALA A 28 58.02 -15.91 -51.49
C ALA A 28 56.64 -15.25 -51.55
N ARG A 29 55.68 -15.78 -52.32
CA ARG A 29 54.29 -15.27 -52.35
C ARG A 29 53.59 -15.47 -51.01
N ASN A 30 53.71 -16.66 -50.42
CA ASN A 30 53.07 -16.97 -49.14
C ASN A 30 53.74 -16.20 -47.99
N PHE A 31 55.06 -16.03 -48.02
CA PHE A 31 55.78 -15.25 -47.02
C PHE A 31 55.50 -13.75 -47.13
N LEU A 32 55.40 -13.20 -48.35
CA LEU A 32 54.98 -11.81 -48.59
C LEU A 32 53.49 -11.60 -48.32
N GLN A 33 52.62 -12.58 -48.57
CA GLN A 33 51.21 -12.53 -48.16
C GLN A 33 51.08 -12.54 -46.65
N SER A 34 51.83 -13.39 -45.94
CA SER A 34 51.84 -13.40 -44.47
C SER A 34 52.38 -12.09 -43.89
N ILE A 35 53.43 -11.50 -44.48
CA ILE A 35 53.96 -10.20 -44.06
C ILE A 35 52.98 -9.06 -44.39
N LEU A 36 52.28 -9.11 -45.52
CA LEU A 36 51.27 -8.12 -45.88
C LEU A 36 50.02 -8.25 -45.01
N ILE A 37 49.61 -9.46 -44.63
CA ILE A 37 48.53 -9.73 -43.68
C ILE A 37 48.94 -9.27 -42.28
N ILE A 38 50.17 -9.53 -41.85
CA ILE A 38 50.70 -9.04 -40.56
C ILE A 38 50.86 -7.51 -40.59
N LEU A 39 51.27 -6.90 -41.70
CA LEU A 39 51.32 -5.44 -41.86
C LEU A 39 49.92 -4.83 -41.96
N ILE A 40 48.91 -5.51 -42.51
CA ILE A 40 47.50 -5.07 -42.47
C ILE A 40 46.95 -5.19 -41.04
N LEU A 41 47.29 -6.27 -40.32
CA LEU A 41 46.96 -6.47 -38.90
C LEU A 41 47.73 -5.50 -37.96
N MET A 42 48.90 -5.01 -38.38
CA MET A 42 49.73 -4.06 -37.62
C MET A 42 49.59 -2.60 -38.10
N SER A 43 48.94 -2.35 -39.24
CA SER A 43 48.61 -1.01 -39.76
C SER A 43 47.12 -0.67 -39.68
N SER A 44 46.29 -1.56 -39.13
CA SER A 44 45.03 -1.18 -38.49
C SER A 44 45.34 -0.44 -37.18
N GLY A 45 45.98 0.72 -37.30
CA GLY A 45 45.97 1.73 -36.26
C GLY A 45 44.51 2.12 -36.04
N GLN A 46 43.97 1.66 -34.93
CA GLN A 46 42.75 2.09 -34.25
C GLN A 46 41.81 2.97 -35.09
N ILE A 47 40.93 2.33 -35.85
CA ILE A 47 39.61 2.90 -36.11
C ILE A 47 38.75 2.44 -34.94
N LEU A 48 38.79 3.19 -33.84
CA LEU A 48 37.84 3.06 -32.75
C LEU A 48 36.49 3.58 -33.26
N GLY A 49 35.68 2.69 -33.83
CA GLY A 49 34.24 2.76 -33.61
C GLY A 49 33.98 2.05 -32.28
N GLN A 50 34.00 2.80 -31.18
CA GLN A 50 33.56 2.25 -29.89
C GLN A 50 32.04 2.10 -30.00
N GLN A 51 31.59 0.85 -30.02
CA GLN A 51 30.20 0.46 -29.84
C GLN A 51 29.78 0.91 -28.44
N VAL A 52 28.95 1.95 -28.33
CA VAL A 52 28.43 2.40 -27.03
C VAL A 52 27.27 1.46 -26.66
N ASP A 53 27.62 0.47 -25.85
CA ASP A 53 26.72 -0.51 -25.23
C ASP A 53 25.86 0.22 -24.15
N THR A 54 24.54 0.28 -24.31
CA THR A 54 23.66 1.02 -23.39
C THR A 54 23.32 0.18 -22.16
N TRP A 55 23.90 0.52 -21.01
CA TRP A 55 23.56 -0.12 -19.72
C TRP A 55 22.43 0.64 -19.03
N PHE A 56 21.27 0.00 -18.80
CA PHE A 56 20.19 0.52 -17.97
C PHE A 56 20.27 -0.16 -16.59
N THR A 57 20.70 0.53 -15.53
CA THR A 57 20.68 -0.09 -14.19
C THR A 57 20.23 0.87 -13.10
N ALA A 58 19.37 0.40 -12.19
CA ALA A 58 18.85 1.18 -11.07
C ALA A 58 19.87 1.42 -9.95
N ASP A 59 21.05 0.78 -10.01
CA ASP A 59 21.96 0.62 -8.87
C ASP A 59 23.35 1.27 -9.00
N ARG A 60 23.46 2.50 -9.54
CA ARG A 60 24.79 3.09 -9.82
C ARG A 60 25.38 3.89 -8.65
N ALA A 61 26.69 3.71 -8.46
CA ALA A 61 27.53 4.59 -7.65
C ALA A 61 28.24 5.64 -8.50
N VAL A 62 27.78 6.89 -8.39
CA VAL A 62 28.54 8.06 -8.85
C VAL A 62 29.85 8.15 -8.05
N ASN A 63 30.97 8.57 -8.66
CA ASN A 63 32.31 8.65 -8.04
C ASN A 63 32.97 7.32 -7.61
N SER A 64 32.47 6.16 -8.03
CA SER A 64 33.12 4.86 -7.73
C SER A 64 33.37 4.08 -9.02
N PRO A 65 34.59 3.56 -9.25
CA PRO A 65 34.86 2.70 -10.40
C PRO A 65 34.06 1.40 -10.27
N PRO A 66 33.48 0.87 -11.35
CA PRO A 66 32.79 -0.41 -11.30
C PRO A 66 33.80 -1.56 -11.11
N LEU A 67 33.36 -2.69 -10.53
CA LEU A 67 34.19 -3.89 -10.37
C LEU A 67 34.68 -4.43 -11.74
N PRO A 68 35.88 -5.06 -11.80
CA PRO A 68 36.69 -5.16 -13.01
C PRO A 68 36.25 -6.22 -14.05
N THR A 69 34.98 -6.63 -14.08
CA THR A 69 34.49 -7.57 -15.11
C THR A 69 33.55 -6.88 -16.10
N PRO A 70 34.05 -6.45 -17.28
CA PRO A 70 33.23 -5.98 -18.38
C PRO A 70 32.11 -6.96 -18.75
N GLY A 71 30.89 -6.44 -18.93
CA GLY A 71 29.76 -7.21 -19.48
C GLY A 71 28.98 -8.08 -18.48
N GLN A 72 29.26 -8.07 -17.17
CA GLN A 72 28.47 -8.85 -16.22
C GLN A 72 27.30 -8.06 -15.61
N LEU A 73 26.08 -8.59 -15.75
CA LEU A 73 24.89 -8.18 -14.99
C LEU A 73 24.99 -8.63 -13.53
N GLN A 74 25.79 -7.95 -12.69
CA GLN A 74 25.84 -8.18 -11.25
C GLN A 74 25.19 -7.02 -10.48
N LEU A 75 24.70 -7.30 -9.27
CA LEU A 75 24.34 -6.26 -8.27
C LEU A 75 25.61 -5.43 -8.00
N PHE A 76 25.67 -4.20 -8.51
CA PHE A 76 26.91 -3.44 -8.59
C PHE A 76 27.38 -2.97 -7.21
N THR A 77 28.65 -3.24 -6.93
CA THR A 77 29.42 -2.59 -5.87
C THR A 77 30.58 -1.82 -6.51
N PRO A 78 31.04 -0.69 -5.95
CA PRO A 78 30.59 -0.08 -4.69
C PRO A 78 29.20 0.55 -4.79
N TYR A 79 28.56 0.78 -3.64
CA TYR A 79 27.29 1.50 -3.55
C TYR A 79 27.50 3.00 -3.76
N ALA A 80 26.42 3.71 -4.13
CA ALA A 80 26.45 5.15 -4.24
C ALA A 80 27.00 5.78 -2.94
N PRO A 81 27.86 6.81 -3.03
CA PRO A 81 28.29 7.58 -1.87
C PRO A 81 27.11 8.15 -1.07
N ALA A 82 27.40 8.73 0.10
CA ALA A 82 26.38 9.40 0.91
C ALA A 82 25.74 10.59 0.15
N ASP A 83 24.51 10.94 0.52
CA ASP A 83 23.84 12.14 0.01
C ASP A 83 24.70 13.39 0.22
N GLY A 84 24.70 14.30 -0.75
CA GLY A 84 25.51 15.53 -0.74
C GLY A 84 26.97 15.33 -1.15
N THR A 85 27.39 14.10 -1.46
CA THR A 85 28.76 13.85 -1.95
C THR A 85 29.01 14.62 -3.25
N PRO A 86 30.07 15.44 -3.34
CA PRO A 86 30.39 16.13 -4.58
C PRO A 86 30.70 15.15 -5.72
N VAL A 87 30.14 15.39 -6.90
CA VAL A 87 30.36 14.57 -8.09
C VAL A 87 31.53 15.14 -8.87
N ASN A 88 32.68 14.50 -8.73
CA ASN A 88 33.91 14.91 -9.39
C ASN A 88 34.28 14.00 -10.57
N ILE A 89 33.78 12.77 -10.62
CA ILE A 89 34.04 11.80 -11.69
C ILE A 89 32.82 10.89 -11.82
N TRP A 90 32.43 10.60 -13.06
CA TRP A 90 31.51 9.50 -13.38
C TRP A 90 32.21 8.51 -14.31
N TYR A 91 31.73 7.27 -14.40
CA TYR A 91 32.40 6.23 -15.19
C TYR A 91 31.51 5.83 -16.37
N ASP A 92 32.14 5.61 -17.53
CA ASP A 92 31.57 4.84 -18.62
C ASP A 92 31.43 3.38 -18.17
N PHE A 93 30.24 2.80 -18.33
CA PHE A 93 29.90 1.47 -17.84
C PHE A 93 30.42 0.36 -18.75
N VAL A 94 30.66 0.66 -20.02
CA VAL A 94 31.14 -0.30 -21.00
C VAL A 94 32.64 -0.48 -20.85
N ASP A 95 33.33 0.65 -20.81
CA ASP A 95 34.79 0.69 -20.89
C ASP A 95 35.46 1.10 -19.57
N PHE A 96 34.68 1.22 -18.49
CA PHE A 96 35.15 1.56 -17.14
C PHE A 96 35.98 2.86 -17.13
N THR A 97 35.76 3.70 -18.14
CA THR A 97 36.57 4.88 -18.41
C THR A 97 36.06 6.03 -17.57
N ALA A 98 36.95 6.62 -16.76
CA ALA A 98 36.64 7.81 -15.98
C ALA A 98 36.28 8.99 -16.90
N GLN A 99 35.22 9.69 -16.54
CA GLN A 99 34.70 10.88 -17.19
C GLN A 99 34.67 11.97 -16.11
N ASP A 100 35.48 13.02 -16.26
CA ASP A 100 35.77 13.93 -15.14
C ASP A 100 34.77 15.11 -15.07
N ALA A 101 34.37 15.48 -13.86
CA ALA A 101 33.95 16.85 -13.57
C ALA A 101 35.20 17.72 -13.55
N VAL A 102 35.33 18.63 -14.51
CA VAL A 102 36.49 19.53 -14.55
C VAL A 102 36.25 20.66 -13.56
N GLN A 103 36.89 20.58 -12.39
CA GLN A 103 37.00 21.74 -11.51
C GLN A 103 37.82 22.82 -12.22
N HIS A 104 37.26 24.01 -12.30
CA HIS A 104 37.94 25.18 -12.81
C HIS A 104 39.23 25.45 -12.01
N PRO A 105 40.44 25.34 -12.60
CA PRO A 105 41.66 25.73 -11.89
C PRO A 105 41.69 27.25 -11.67
N ALA A 106 42.47 27.74 -10.70
CA ALA A 106 42.74 29.17 -10.59
C ALA A 106 43.39 29.69 -11.90
N PRO A 107 43.12 30.95 -12.33
CA PRO A 107 43.63 31.49 -13.60
C PRO A 107 45.16 31.39 -13.77
N ALA A 108 45.91 31.35 -12.66
CA ALA A 108 47.37 31.24 -12.66
C ALA A 108 47.92 29.81 -12.87
N ASN A 109 47.07 28.78 -12.90
CA ASN A 109 47.49 27.37 -12.99
C ASN A 109 47.42 26.80 -14.42
N TYR A 110 47.33 27.65 -15.45
CA TYR A 110 47.54 27.24 -16.84
C TYR A 110 49.02 27.50 -17.20
N PRO A 111 49.83 26.43 -17.21
CA PRO A 111 49.73 25.48 -18.31
C PRO A 111 49.85 24.03 -17.81
N LEU A 112 48.73 23.36 -17.58
CA LEU A 112 48.75 21.90 -17.59
C LEU A 112 48.74 21.42 -19.04
N ALA A 113 49.56 20.41 -19.33
CA ALA A 113 49.58 19.77 -20.64
C ALA A 113 48.17 19.24 -20.98
N TYR A 114 47.78 19.38 -22.24
CA TYR A 114 46.54 18.83 -22.78
C TYR A 114 46.33 17.39 -22.29
N PRO A 115 45.12 17.02 -21.81
CA PRO A 115 44.78 15.61 -21.63
C PRO A 115 45.10 14.85 -22.93
N ALA A 116 45.82 13.74 -22.82
CA ALA A 116 46.25 12.97 -23.97
C ALA A 116 45.06 12.65 -24.90
N GLY A 117 45.20 12.92 -26.20
CA GLY A 117 44.15 12.74 -27.21
C GLY A 117 43.31 13.98 -27.55
N LEU A 118 43.58 15.15 -26.93
CA LEU A 118 43.01 16.45 -27.33
C LEU A 118 43.87 17.22 -28.35
N ALA A 119 44.93 16.58 -28.87
CA ALA A 119 45.82 17.17 -29.87
C ALA A 119 45.20 17.00 -31.27
N HIS A 120 44.65 18.08 -31.82
CA HIS A 120 44.24 18.12 -33.22
C HIS A 120 45.35 18.74 -34.09
N SER A 121 45.43 18.32 -35.34
CA SER A 121 46.50 18.66 -36.28
C SER A 121 46.56 20.12 -36.75
N PHE A 122 45.63 20.99 -36.32
CA PHE A 122 45.45 22.34 -36.89
C PHE A 122 45.57 23.50 -35.90
N GLY A 123 46.04 23.25 -34.67
CA GLY A 123 46.37 24.31 -33.71
C GLY A 123 45.92 23.99 -32.28
N THR A 124 46.39 24.81 -31.34
CA THR A 124 46.00 24.75 -29.93
C THR A 124 44.66 25.45 -29.73
N PRO A 125 43.55 24.75 -29.40
CA PRO A 125 42.35 25.45 -28.96
C PRO A 125 42.70 26.20 -27.68
N THR A 126 42.44 27.51 -27.66
CA THR A 126 42.54 28.27 -26.42
C THR A 126 41.33 27.90 -25.58
N TYR A 127 41.47 26.84 -24.76
CA TYR A 127 40.60 26.69 -23.61
C TYR A 127 40.65 28.01 -22.85
N LEU A 128 39.50 28.62 -22.72
CA LEU A 128 39.34 30.04 -22.42
C LEU A 128 40.10 30.49 -21.19
N ASP A 129 40.60 31.72 -21.28
CA ASP A 129 41.11 32.51 -20.16
C ASP A 129 39.94 32.89 -19.23
N PRO A 130 39.81 32.29 -18.04
CA PRO A 130 38.66 32.52 -17.21
C PRO A 130 38.88 33.62 -16.16
N VAL A 131 37.85 34.46 -15.95
CA VAL A 131 37.79 35.47 -14.88
C VAL A 131 36.80 35.00 -13.80
N GLY A 132 37.22 34.85 -12.53
CA GLY A 132 36.30 34.59 -11.39
C GLY A 132 36.84 33.75 -10.22
N THR A 133 36.03 33.61 -9.15
CA THR A 133 36.29 32.82 -7.92
C THR A 133 35.92 31.33 -8.08
N ILE A 134 36.43 30.48 -7.16
CA ILE A 134 36.31 29.01 -7.21
C ILE A 134 34.83 28.58 -7.12
N PRO A 135 34.28 27.85 -8.10
CA PRO A 135 32.87 27.42 -8.08
C PRO A 135 32.61 26.15 -7.26
N SER A 136 31.35 25.96 -6.84
CA SER A 136 30.85 24.65 -6.37
C SER A 136 30.81 23.63 -7.51
N ILE A 137 31.05 22.36 -7.21
CA ILE A 137 30.85 21.20 -8.13
C ILE A 137 29.46 20.57 -7.92
N PRO A 138 28.90 19.82 -8.89
CA PRO A 138 27.60 19.17 -8.74
C PRO A 138 27.60 18.20 -7.56
N THR A 139 26.44 17.90 -6.99
CA THR A 139 26.32 17.04 -5.79
C THR A 139 25.38 15.87 -6.03
N LEU A 140 25.75 14.70 -5.52
CA LEU A 140 24.91 13.50 -5.55
C LEU A 140 23.74 13.69 -4.60
N ARG A 141 22.53 13.42 -5.08
CA ARG A 141 21.34 13.26 -4.27
C ARG A 141 20.90 11.81 -4.33
N ARG A 142 20.69 11.17 -3.19
CA ARG A 142 20.41 9.73 -3.08
C ARG A 142 18.94 9.40 -3.29
N ASN A 143 18.06 10.29 -2.87
CA ASN A 143 16.61 10.13 -2.95
C ASN A 143 16.02 11.39 -3.59
N SER A 144 16.08 11.49 -4.92
CA SER A 144 15.69 12.70 -5.64
C SER A 144 14.53 12.49 -6.61
N PHE A 145 14.41 11.31 -7.20
CA PHE A 145 13.35 10.97 -8.15
C PHE A 145 12.90 9.56 -7.84
N ASN A 146 11.69 9.39 -7.31
CA ASN A 146 11.12 8.10 -7.02
C ASN A 146 12.10 7.16 -6.27
N TYR A 147 12.68 7.67 -5.17
CA TYR A 147 13.67 6.96 -4.36
C TYR A 147 14.98 6.59 -5.07
N ASN A 148 15.24 7.14 -6.26
CA ASN A 148 16.48 6.95 -7.01
C ASN A 148 17.38 8.20 -6.97
N PRO A 149 18.70 8.00 -7.15
CA PRO A 149 19.66 9.09 -7.09
C PRO A 149 19.63 10.01 -8.31
N SER A 150 20.15 11.23 -8.15
CA SER A 150 20.39 12.18 -9.22
C SER A 150 21.63 13.04 -8.94
N VAL A 151 22.14 13.70 -9.98
CA VAL A 151 23.17 14.73 -9.84
C VAL A 151 22.49 16.09 -9.82
N GLU A 152 22.65 16.82 -8.73
CA GLU A 152 22.15 18.17 -8.54
C GLU A 152 23.15 19.20 -9.08
N PHE A 153 22.64 20.09 -9.94
CA PHE A 153 23.29 21.29 -10.41
C PHE A 153 22.56 22.50 -9.81
N ASN A 154 23.22 23.28 -8.97
CA ASN A 154 22.61 24.41 -8.27
C ASN A 154 22.73 25.74 -9.03
N GLY A 155 23.38 25.75 -10.20
CA GLY A 155 23.58 26.93 -11.02
C GLY A 155 24.67 27.90 -10.54
N SER A 156 25.39 27.60 -9.45
CA SER A 156 26.21 28.57 -8.72
C SER A 156 27.51 29.03 -9.41
N GLY A 157 27.93 28.45 -10.54
CA GLY A 157 29.09 28.98 -11.27
C GLY A 157 29.86 28.01 -12.16
N ASN A 158 31.14 28.35 -12.42
CA ASN A 158 31.97 27.74 -13.48
C ASN A 158 32.32 26.24 -13.31
N GLY A 159 32.04 25.63 -12.16
CA GLY A 159 32.35 24.24 -11.82
C GLY A 159 31.12 23.33 -11.82
N GLN A 160 29.93 23.85 -12.17
CA GLN A 160 28.69 23.09 -12.31
C GLN A 160 28.62 22.39 -13.68
N ALA A 161 29.66 21.63 -14.03
CA ALA A 161 29.75 20.92 -15.31
C ALA A 161 30.40 19.54 -15.15
N LEU A 162 29.86 18.55 -15.87
CA LEU A 162 30.47 17.23 -16.03
C LEU A 162 30.94 17.07 -17.47
N HIS A 163 32.14 16.55 -17.68
CA HIS A 163 32.73 16.33 -19.00
C HIS A 163 32.75 14.83 -19.33
N PHE A 164 32.51 14.49 -20.59
CA PHE A 164 32.66 13.12 -21.06
C PHE A 164 32.92 12.99 -22.56
N ARG A 165 33.41 11.83 -22.96
CA ARG A 165 33.60 11.42 -24.36
C ARG A 165 32.43 10.54 -24.81
N SER A 166 31.90 10.79 -26.01
CA SER A 166 30.99 9.88 -26.72
C SER A 166 31.59 9.59 -28.07
N ASN A 167 31.80 8.31 -28.38
CA ASN A 167 32.31 7.88 -29.69
C ASN A 167 31.22 7.76 -30.76
N SER A 168 29.95 7.91 -30.42
CA SER A 168 28.86 8.04 -31.39
C SER A 168 28.90 9.44 -32.02
N ARG A 169 29.10 9.48 -33.34
CA ARG A 169 29.41 10.72 -34.08
C ARG A 169 28.37 11.05 -35.14
N ALA A 170 27.81 10.07 -35.85
CA ALA A 170 26.85 10.37 -36.90
C ALA A 170 25.41 10.32 -36.37
N GLU A 171 24.68 9.26 -36.66
CA GLU A 171 23.33 9.09 -36.14
C GLU A 171 23.37 8.71 -34.66
N ILE A 172 22.47 9.28 -33.86
CA ILE A 172 22.46 9.04 -32.41
C ILE A 172 21.04 9.14 -31.85
N THR A 173 20.75 8.31 -30.87
CA THR A 173 19.57 8.45 -30.01
C THR A 173 20.02 8.76 -28.58
N ILE A 174 19.49 9.84 -28.00
CA ILE A 174 19.83 10.28 -26.64
C ILE A 174 18.57 10.27 -25.79
N PHE A 175 18.64 9.65 -24.62
CA PHE A 175 17.64 9.80 -23.55
C PHE A 175 18.27 10.53 -22.38
N ILE A 176 17.52 11.44 -21.77
CA ILE A 176 17.97 12.16 -20.58
C ILE A 176 16.82 12.34 -19.61
N VAL A 177 17.03 11.94 -18.35
CA VAL A 177 16.08 12.16 -17.27
C VAL A 177 16.55 13.33 -16.43
N PHE A 178 15.70 14.35 -16.31
CA PHE A 178 16.05 15.58 -15.62
C PHE A 178 14.84 16.23 -14.96
N LYS A 179 15.12 17.16 -14.04
CA LYS A 179 14.17 18.12 -13.49
C LYS A 179 14.88 19.46 -13.42
N GLY A 180 14.42 20.44 -14.17
CA GLY A 180 15.11 21.72 -14.21
C GLY A 180 14.24 22.82 -14.77
N ARG A 181 14.56 24.06 -14.43
CA ARG A 181 13.92 25.22 -15.03
C ARG A 181 14.67 25.62 -16.29
N GLY A 182 13.95 26.01 -17.34
CA GLY A 182 14.56 26.53 -18.56
C GLY A 182 15.04 27.97 -18.42
N MET A 183 16.05 28.35 -19.20
CA MET A 183 16.50 29.73 -19.35
C MET A 183 17.19 29.89 -20.70
N GLY A 184 17.13 31.08 -21.29
CA GLY A 184 17.69 31.35 -22.63
C GLY A 184 16.82 30.82 -23.77
N ASN A 185 17.00 31.36 -24.97
CA ASN A 185 16.20 31.07 -26.16
C ASN A 185 17.07 30.94 -27.42
N SER A 186 18.30 30.47 -27.23
CA SER A 186 19.24 30.17 -28.29
C SER A 186 20.11 28.96 -27.91
N ALA A 187 20.75 28.34 -28.89
CA ALA A 187 21.58 27.16 -28.69
C ALA A 187 22.71 27.40 -27.66
N GLY A 188 23.32 28.58 -27.66
CA GLY A 188 24.35 28.95 -26.69
C GLY A 188 23.83 29.49 -25.36
N THR A 189 22.50 29.65 -25.19
CA THR A 189 21.90 30.21 -23.96
C THR A 189 20.96 29.28 -23.23
N GLN A 190 20.45 28.22 -23.88
CA GLN A 190 19.69 27.16 -23.22
C GLN A 190 20.47 26.55 -22.06
N ARG A 191 19.79 26.16 -20.99
CA ARG A 191 20.41 25.42 -19.90
C ARG A 191 20.79 24.04 -20.38
N LEU A 192 22.09 23.77 -20.41
CA LEU A 192 22.64 22.58 -21.06
C LEU A 192 22.29 21.32 -20.26
N LEU A 193 21.64 20.39 -20.95
CA LEU A 193 21.43 19.03 -20.48
C LEU A 193 22.49 18.10 -21.03
N PHE A 194 22.79 18.18 -22.33
CA PHE A 194 23.77 17.33 -23.01
C PHE A 194 24.47 18.06 -24.17
N GLY A 195 25.76 17.76 -24.37
CA GLY A 195 26.56 18.24 -25.51
C GLY A 195 27.27 19.55 -25.20
N GLY A 196 27.08 20.57 -26.04
CA GLY A 196 27.44 21.95 -25.69
C GLY A 196 28.54 22.59 -26.55
N ASP A 197 28.53 23.92 -26.56
CA ASP A 197 29.31 24.78 -27.44
C ASP A 197 30.82 24.85 -27.09
N ILE A 198 31.74 24.68 -28.06
CA ILE A 198 33.21 24.82 -27.96
C ILE A 198 33.70 26.15 -28.56
N ASP A 199 34.62 26.87 -27.89
CA ASP A 199 35.16 28.13 -28.42
C ASP A 199 36.46 27.96 -29.20
N THR A 200 36.59 28.81 -30.21
CA THR A 200 37.74 29.11 -31.06
C THR A 200 38.25 28.00 -31.99
N TYR A 201 37.98 28.22 -33.28
CA TYR A 201 38.73 27.70 -34.43
C TYR A 201 38.55 26.23 -34.82
N HIS A 202 37.31 25.74 -34.90
CA HIS A 202 37.02 24.61 -35.78
C HIS A 202 35.92 25.01 -36.78
N SER A 203 36.33 25.29 -38.02
CA SER A 203 35.43 25.63 -39.14
C SER A 203 34.75 24.40 -39.75
N SER A 204 34.66 23.30 -38.99
CA SER A 204 34.26 21.99 -39.49
C SER A 204 33.42 21.27 -38.41
N THR A 205 34.00 21.04 -37.24
CA THR A 205 33.40 20.71 -35.93
C THR A 205 32.19 21.49 -35.36
N THR A 206 30.91 21.07 -35.37
CA THR A 206 29.90 21.68 -34.47
C THR A 206 29.32 20.69 -33.46
N ASN A 207 29.11 21.12 -32.21
CA ASN A 207 28.51 20.28 -31.20
C ASN A 207 27.00 20.50 -31.11
N LEU A 208 26.25 19.41 -31.11
CA LEU A 208 24.82 19.43 -30.82
C LEU A 208 24.63 19.71 -29.33
N SER A 209 23.65 20.55 -29.00
CA SER A 209 23.30 20.86 -27.62
C SER A 209 21.83 20.58 -27.39
N ILE A 210 21.55 19.83 -26.34
CA ILE A 210 20.21 19.57 -25.82
C ILE A 210 20.10 20.35 -24.53
N GLY A 211 18.97 21.01 -24.31
CA GLY A 211 18.78 21.81 -23.12
C GLY A 211 17.33 22.09 -22.78
N ILE A 212 17.17 22.99 -21.83
CA ILE A 212 15.88 23.54 -21.42
C ILE A 212 15.88 25.04 -21.69
N SER A 213 14.91 25.48 -22.49
CA SER A 213 14.78 26.87 -22.95
C SER A 213 13.67 27.64 -22.24
N ASN A 214 13.67 28.96 -22.43
CA ASN A 214 12.81 29.94 -21.78
C ASN A 214 11.31 29.56 -21.88
N GLY A 215 10.73 29.14 -20.75
CA GLY A 215 9.39 28.55 -20.67
C GLY A 215 9.36 27.05 -20.41
N ASN A 216 10.40 26.49 -19.77
CA ASN A 216 10.52 25.08 -19.41
C ASN A 216 10.29 24.13 -20.59
N ARG A 217 10.84 24.43 -21.77
CA ARG A 217 10.68 23.57 -22.95
C ARG A 217 11.96 22.83 -23.26
N PHE A 218 11.84 21.56 -23.62
CA PHE A 218 12.94 20.81 -24.20
C PHE A 218 13.40 21.52 -25.47
N SER A 219 14.70 21.62 -25.68
CA SER A 219 15.23 22.36 -26.82
C SER A 219 16.50 21.74 -27.36
N ILE A 220 16.68 21.91 -28.66
CA ILE A 220 17.85 21.47 -29.40
C ILE A 220 18.50 22.67 -30.06
N GLY A 221 19.81 22.64 -30.19
CA GLY A 221 20.53 23.73 -30.82
C GLY A 221 21.94 23.35 -31.23
N ARG A 222 22.44 24.06 -32.23
CA ARG A 222 23.83 24.05 -32.68
C ARG A 222 24.32 25.48 -32.79
N THR A 223 25.59 25.67 -32.47
CA THR A 223 26.27 26.95 -32.59
C THR A 223 27.46 26.81 -33.53
N TRP A 224 27.77 27.88 -34.27
CA TRP A 224 29.03 28.07 -35.04
C TRP A 224 29.20 27.38 -36.40
N SER A 225 28.10 26.99 -37.08
CA SER A 225 28.11 26.97 -38.56
C SER A 225 27.80 28.37 -39.11
N THR A 226 27.86 28.56 -40.43
CA THR A 226 27.37 29.79 -41.10
C THR A 226 25.91 30.14 -40.78
N TRP A 227 25.14 29.23 -40.15
CA TRP A 227 23.75 29.41 -39.77
C TRP A 227 23.46 28.77 -38.40
N ASN A 228 23.55 29.56 -37.32
CA ASN A 228 23.17 29.11 -35.97
C ASN A 228 21.76 28.49 -35.97
N TYR A 229 21.59 27.35 -35.30
CA TYR A 229 20.30 26.66 -35.23
C TYR A 229 19.83 26.50 -33.80
N PHE A 230 18.57 26.81 -33.57
CA PHE A 230 17.94 26.59 -32.28
C PHE A 230 16.45 26.31 -32.50
N GLN A 231 15.96 25.28 -31.84
CA GLN A 231 14.55 24.93 -31.82
C GLN A 231 14.14 24.60 -30.39
N SER A 232 13.07 25.26 -29.95
CA SER A 232 12.39 24.94 -28.70
C SER A 232 11.16 24.11 -29.01
N GLY A 233 10.86 23.18 -28.12
CA GLY A 233 9.64 22.41 -28.12
C GLY A 233 8.39 23.27 -27.90
N SER A 234 7.25 22.61 -28.01
CA SER A 234 5.93 23.18 -27.77
C SER A 234 5.37 22.84 -26.39
N ILE A 235 5.86 21.76 -25.78
CA ILE A 235 5.34 21.22 -24.51
C ILE A 235 6.02 21.92 -23.33
N ASP A 236 5.21 22.47 -22.42
CA ASP A 236 5.68 22.99 -21.14
C ASP A 236 5.97 21.82 -20.20
N LEU A 237 7.22 21.71 -19.77
CA LEU A 237 7.65 20.65 -18.86
C LEU A 237 7.21 20.87 -17.41
N LEU A 238 6.61 22.04 -17.09
CA LEU A 238 6.13 22.43 -15.76
C LEU A 238 7.21 22.44 -14.67
N GLY A 239 8.48 22.29 -15.04
CA GLY A 239 9.58 22.01 -14.11
C GLY A 239 9.45 20.64 -13.40
N ALA A 240 8.64 19.74 -13.94
CA ALA A 240 8.45 18.38 -13.47
C ALA A 240 9.59 17.46 -13.97
N PRO A 241 9.79 16.30 -13.32
CA PRO A 241 10.62 15.24 -13.87
C PRO A 241 10.24 14.90 -15.32
N THR A 242 11.24 14.88 -16.18
CA THR A 242 11.06 14.72 -17.63
C THR A 242 12.09 13.73 -18.17
N ILE A 243 11.62 12.81 -19.00
CA ILE A 243 12.39 12.00 -19.93
C ILE A 243 12.39 12.77 -21.26
N GLY A 244 13.53 13.35 -21.62
CA GLY A 244 13.75 13.93 -22.93
C GLY A 244 14.42 12.92 -23.85
N THR A 245 13.81 12.66 -25.00
CA THR A 245 14.35 11.75 -26.02
C THR A 245 14.69 12.56 -27.27
N LEU A 246 15.85 12.32 -27.87
CA LEU A 246 16.24 12.87 -29.18
C LEU A 246 16.71 11.73 -30.08
N VAL A 247 16.15 11.65 -31.27
CA VAL A 247 16.68 10.86 -32.38
C VAL A 247 17.23 11.83 -33.43
N ARG A 248 18.50 11.64 -33.80
CA ARG A 248 19.17 12.33 -34.90
C ARG A 248 19.43 11.34 -36.04
N LYS A 249 19.03 11.70 -37.25
CA LYS A 249 19.43 11.03 -38.49
C LYS A 249 20.12 12.01 -39.43
N VAL A 250 21.06 11.52 -40.23
CA VAL A 250 21.78 12.30 -41.26
C VAL A 250 21.58 11.67 -42.63
N ASP A 251 21.67 12.47 -43.69
CA ASP A 251 21.52 12.05 -45.09
C ASP A 251 20.18 11.33 -45.37
N VAL A 252 19.09 11.86 -44.82
CA VAL A 252 17.73 11.31 -45.03
C VAL A 252 17.31 11.45 -46.50
N ASP A 253 17.72 12.53 -47.15
CA ASP A 253 17.79 12.74 -48.59
C ASP A 253 19.27 12.77 -49.03
N PRO A 254 19.77 11.70 -49.70
CA PRO A 254 21.17 11.57 -50.09
C PRO A 254 21.63 12.60 -51.12
N PHE A 255 20.73 13.44 -51.64
CA PHE A 255 21.05 14.52 -52.58
C PHE A 255 21.13 15.90 -51.92
N LEU A 256 20.72 16.04 -50.66
CA LEU A 256 20.59 17.34 -49.99
C LEU A 256 21.44 17.50 -48.70
N ASP A 257 22.17 16.46 -48.28
CA ASP A 257 22.94 16.40 -47.02
C ASP A 257 22.10 16.98 -45.86
N ASP A 258 20.95 16.36 -45.59
CA ASP A 258 19.96 16.82 -44.61
C ASP A 258 20.06 16.08 -43.27
N GLU A 259 19.47 16.70 -42.25
CA GLU A 259 19.48 16.21 -40.87
C GLU A 259 18.06 16.23 -40.30
N LEU A 260 17.59 15.08 -39.83
CA LEU A 260 16.30 14.95 -39.16
C LEU A 260 16.51 14.90 -37.65
N PHE A 261 15.86 15.81 -36.94
CA PHE A 261 15.71 15.77 -35.50
C PHE A 261 14.28 15.43 -35.12
N THR A 262 14.13 14.40 -34.31
CA THR A 262 12.85 14.05 -33.70
C THR A 262 13.02 13.95 -32.19
N THR A 263 12.17 14.64 -31.43
CA THR A 263 12.20 14.59 -29.96
C THR A 263 10.89 14.15 -29.37
N TRP A 264 10.99 13.55 -28.19
CA TRP A 264 9.86 13.26 -27.32
C TRP A 264 10.12 13.77 -25.92
N VAL A 265 9.05 14.09 -25.21
CA VAL A 265 9.08 14.42 -23.78
C VAL A 265 8.02 13.59 -23.06
N ASN A 266 8.45 12.71 -22.15
CA ASN A 266 7.56 11.77 -21.44
C ASN A 266 6.64 10.97 -22.41
N GLY A 267 7.18 10.53 -23.56
CA GLY A 267 6.45 9.79 -24.58
C GLY A 267 5.69 10.65 -25.61
N LEU A 268 5.58 11.96 -25.39
CA LEU A 268 4.88 12.88 -26.30
C LEU A 268 5.82 13.35 -27.41
N PRO A 269 5.47 13.21 -28.69
CA PRO A 269 6.20 13.85 -29.78
C PRO A 269 6.23 15.37 -29.60
N ASP A 270 7.40 16.00 -29.77
CA ASP A 270 7.56 17.44 -29.53
C ASP A 270 8.18 18.18 -30.72
N ILE A 271 9.43 17.90 -31.08
CA ILE A 271 10.12 18.49 -32.23
C ILE A 271 10.21 17.43 -33.32
N ASN A 272 9.85 17.78 -34.56
CA ASN A 272 10.08 16.92 -35.74
C ASN A 272 10.43 17.81 -36.94
N ILE A 273 11.71 17.91 -37.26
CA ILE A 273 12.20 18.89 -38.24
C ILE A 273 13.34 18.32 -39.07
N ILE A 274 13.23 18.50 -40.39
CA ILE A 274 14.30 18.25 -41.35
C ILE A 274 15.04 19.56 -41.61
N ARG A 275 16.36 19.51 -41.56
CA ARG A 275 17.23 20.63 -41.89
C ARG A 275 18.06 20.31 -43.12
N ASN A 276 17.93 21.13 -44.15
CA ASN A 276 18.79 21.09 -45.33
C ASN A 276 20.01 21.97 -45.05
N ASP A 277 21.06 21.38 -44.48
CA ASP A 277 22.28 22.10 -44.14
C ASP A 277 23.48 21.44 -44.83
N ILE A 278 23.77 21.93 -46.03
CA ILE A 278 24.86 21.48 -46.92
C ILE A 278 26.27 21.66 -46.27
N GLY A 279 26.35 22.30 -45.10
CA GLY A 279 27.56 22.44 -44.29
C GLY A 279 27.46 21.83 -42.90
N ALA A 280 26.34 21.19 -42.55
CA ALA A 280 26.26 20.38 -41.33
C ALA A 280 27.11 19.14 -41.53
N GLU A 281 28.13 18.97 -40.67
CA GLU A 281 28.93 17.77 -40.73
C GLU A 281 28.11 16.52 -40.37
N LYS A 282 28.43 15.43 -41.06
CA LYS A 282 27.87 14.11 -40.78
C LYS A 282 28.19 13.68 -39.36
N ASP A 283 29.36 14.08 -38.86
CA ASP A 283 29.88 13.73 -37.54
C ASP A 283 29.73 14.84 -36.48
N LEU A 284 29.46 14.42 -35.25
CA LEU A 284 29.40 15.20 -34.01
C LEU A 284 30.76 15.21 -33.32
N TYR A 285 30.94 16.22 -32.46
CA TYR A 285 32.14 16.33 -31.65
C TYR A 285 32.19 15.23 -30.57
N LEU A 286 33.38 14.65 -30.37
CA LEU A 286 33.60 13.56 -29.40
C LEU A 286 33.29 13.97 -27.96
N PHE A 287 33.48 15.25 -27.63
CA PHE A 287 33.40 15.72 -26.25
C PHE A 287 32.07 16.40 -25.95
N ASN A 288 31.48 16.02 -24.83
CA ASN A 288 30.17 16.47 -24.38
C ASN A 288 30.26 16.99 -22.95
N ARG A 289 29.30 17.86 -22.59
CA ARG A 289 29.11 18.37 -21.24
C ARG A 289 27.67 18.22 -20.78
N LEU A 290 27.52 18.10 -19.46
CA LEU A 290 26.25 18.27 -18.75
C LEU A 290 26.31 19.53 -17.89
N GLY A 291 25.19 20.22 -17.71
CA GLY A 291 25.03 21.32 -16.76
C GLY A 291 25.52 22.70 -17.24
N LYS A 292 26.57 22.77 -18.07
CA LYS A 292 27.12 24.03 -18.58
C LYS A 292 27.86 23.90 -19.91
N HIS A 293 27.63 24.84 -20.83
CA HIS A 293 28.35 24.98 -22.11
C HIS A 293 29.88 25.20 -21.93
N PHE A 294 30.71 24.86 -22.93
CA PHE A 294 32.16 24.93 -22.76
C PHE A 294 32.67 26.36 -22.54
N ASN A 295 32.03 27.33 -23.17
CA ASN A 295 32.43 28.72 -23.16
C ASN A 295 31.38 29.70 -22.61
N SER A 296 30.81 29.39 -21.45
CA SER A 296 29.91 30.35 -20.79
C SER A 296 30.58 31.00 -19.60
N SER A 297 30.64 32.33 -19.58
CA SER A 297 30.85 33.14 -18.37
C SER A 297 29.54 33.66 -17.76
N ASN A 298 28.41 33.41 -18.43
CA ASN A 298 27.10 33.88 -18.00
C ASN A 298 26.43 32.88 -17.04
N GLN A 299 26.20 33.30 -15.80
CA GLN A 299 25.56 32.50 -14.75
C GLN A 299 24.15 32.03 -15.12
N ASN A 300 23.44 32.77 -15.98
CA ASN A 300 22.09 32.42 -16.46
C ASN A 300 22.06 31.19 -17.39
N ARG A 301 23.22 30.73 -17.88
CA ARG A 301 23.34 29.54 -18.75
C ARG A 301 23.64 28.26 -17.98
N ASN A 302 23.88 28.35 -16.68
CA ASN A 302 24.12 27.18 -15.84
C ASN A 302 22.79 26.47 -15.56
N LEU A 303 22.81 25.15 -15.63
CA LEU A 303 21.68 24.34 -15.19
C LEU A 303 21.42 24.58 -13.70
N THR A 304 20.17 24.90 -13.38
CA THR A 304 19.64 24.79 -12.02
C THR A 304 18.58 23.70 -12.06
N GLY A 305 18.93 22.54 -11.53
CA GLY A 305 18.12 21.33 -11.62
C GLY A 305 18.93 20.07 -11.39
N ASN A 306 18.31 18.93 -11.63
CA ASN A 306 18.89 17.62 -11.44
C ASN A 306 18.91 16.85 -12.76
N ILE A 307 19.98 16.08 -12.99
CA ILE A 307 20.04 15.07 -14.06
C ILE A 307 20.18 13.72 -13.38
N ALA A 308 19.21 12.83 -13.60
CA ALA A 308 19.20 11.51 -13.00
C ALA A 308 19.95 10.49 -13.87
N GLU A 309 19.74 10.53 -15.19
CA GLU A 309 20.30 9.53 -16.11
C GLU A 309 20.46 10.09 -17.52
N VAL A 310 21.49 9.63 -18.23
CA VAL A 310 21.76 9.95 -19.64
C VAL A 310 22.13 8.66 -20.35
N LEU A 311 21.44 8.36 -21.46
CA LEU A 311 21.64 7.16 -22.26
C LEU A 311 21.89 7.57 -23.71
N LEU A 312 22.86 6.92 -24.35
CA LEU A 312 23.27 7.19 -25.73
C LEU A 312 23.26 5.87 -26.50
N ALA A 313 22.46 5.76 -27.54
CA ALA A 313 22.53 4.67 -28.49
C ALA A 313 23.15 5.18 -29.81
N ASP A 314 24.10 4.43 -30.35
CA ASP A 314 24.70 4.71 -31.65
C ASP A 314 23.69 4.36 -32.75
N GLY A 315 23.31 5.35 -33.55
CA GLY A 315 22.24 5.20 -34.54
C GLY A 315 20.83 5.52 -34.05
N PRO A 316 19.86 5.54 -34.99
CA PRO A 316 18.47 5.80 -34.68
C PRO A 316 17.76 4.54 -34.18
N LEU A 317 17.15 4.62 -33.00
CA LEU A 317 16.30 3.56 -32.49
C LEU A 317 14.92 3.54 -33.17
N ASN A 318 14.31 2.36 -33.28
CA ASN A 318 12.94 2.24 -33.76
C ASN A 318 11.95 2.62 -32.63
N SER A 319 10.66 2.77 -32.97
CA SER A 319 9.64 3.18 -32.00
C SER A 319 9.43 2.18 -30.86
N ASN A 320 9.68 0.88 -31.08
CA ASN A 320 9.51 -0.13 -30.05
C ASN A 320 10.64 -0.06 -29.01
N ASP A 321 11.87 0.11 -29.48
CA ASP A 321 13.06 0.26 -28.61
C ASP A 321 12.95 1.55 -27.78
N ILE A 322 12.53 2.65 -28.39
CA ILE A 322 12.24 3.91 -27.68
C ILE A 322 11.20 3.67 -26.58
N LYS A 323 10.10 2.98 -26.90
CA LYS A 323 9.05 2.69 -25.91
C LYS A 323 9.53 1.87 -24.73
N ARG A 324 10.36 0.84 -24.97
CA ARG A 324 10.95 0.00 -23.91
C ARG A 324 11.83 0.84 -22.96
N ILE A 325 12.68 1.72 -23.52
CA ILE A 325 13.57 2.58 -22.74
C ILE A 325 12.77 3.66 -21.97
N GLU A 326 11.80 4.31 -22.60
CA GLU A 326 10.95 5.29 -21.92
C GLU A 326 10.14 4.65 -20.78
N SER A 327 9.64 3.42 -20.98
CA SER A 327 8.94 2.65 -19.95
C SER A 327 9.85 2.33 -18.75
N TYR A 328 11.08 1.86 -19.02
CA TYR A 328 12.08 1.63 -17.99
C TYR A 328 12.36 2.89 -17.15
N LEU A 329 12.61 4.02 -17.81
CA LEU A 329 12.90 5.29 -17.15
C LEU A 329 11.69 5.81 -16.39
N ALA A 330 10.49 5.62 -16.94
CA ALA A 330 9.25 6.05 -16.32
C ALA A 330 8.96 5.31 -15.02
N ILE A 331 9.14 3.97 -14.99
CA ILE A 331 8.98 3.19 -13.76
C ILE A 331 10.07 3.55 -12.74
N LYS A 332 11.32 3.64 -13.17
CA LYS A 332 12.44 3.99 -12.28
C LYS A 332 12.26 5.37 -11.64
N TYR A 333 11.80 6.36 -12.40
CA TYR A 333 11.72 7.75 -11.94
C TYR A 333 10.30 8.23 -11.64
N GLY A 334 9.30 7.35 -11.64
CA GLY A 334 7.92 7.67 -11.21
C GLY A 334 7.20 8.64 -12.15
N ILE A 335 7.46 8.57 -13.46
CA ILE A 335 6.94 9.50 -14.47
C ILE A 335 5.76 8.87 -15.21
N THR A 336 4.63 9.56 -15.23
CA THR A 336 3.48 9.15 -16.06
C THR A 336 3.71 9.57 -17.52
N LEU A 337 3.84 8.58 -18.41
CA LEU A 337 4.00 8.75 -19.84
C LEU A 337 2.65 9.02 -20.51
N ASN A 338 2.70 9.74 -21.62
CA ASN A 338 1.55 10.00 -22.47
C ASN A 338 2.02 10.10 -23.94
N ASN A 339 1.20 9.72 -24.91
CA ASN A 339 1.51 9.83 -26.35
C ASN A 339 0.48 10.66 -27.13
N SER A 340 -0.50 11.28 -26.45
CA SER A 340 -1.61 11.98 -27.09
C SER A 340 -1.96 13.29 -26.38
N GLY A 341 -2.66 14.20 -27.06
CA GLY A 341 -3.19 15.43 -26.45
C GLY A 341 -2.17 16.55 -26.19
N GLY A 342 -0.87 16.35 -26.42
CA GLY A 342 0.16 17.40 -26.33
C GLY A 342 0.38 17.97 -24.93
N GLN A 343 -0.10 17.29 -23.89
CA GLN A 343 0.07 17.65 -22.48
C GLN A 343 0.67 16.48 -21.71
N LEU A 344 1.53 16.76 -20.73
CA LEU A 344 2.21 15.74 -19.95
C LEU A 344 1.21 14.80 -19.25
N GLY A 345 1.61 13.53 -19.10
CA GLY A 345 0.83 12.56 -18.32
C GLY A 345 0.63 12.97 -16.86
N SER A 346 1.52 13.82 -16.32
CA SER A 346 1.35 14.44 -15.00
C SER A 346 0.20 15.46 -14.91
N THR A 347 -0.40 15.85 -16.04
CA THR A 347 -1.53 16.79 -16.08
C THR A 347 -2.83 16.10 -16.50
N VAL A 348 -2.77 15.23 -17.52
CA VAL A 348 -3.96 14.63 -18.13
C VAL A 348 -4.05 13.11 -17.98
N GLY A 349 -3.06 12.52 -17.30
CA GLY A 349 -2.90 11.07 -17.21
C GLY A 349 -2.37 10.46 -18.51
N ASN A 350 -2.20 9.15 -18.50
CA ASN A 350 -1.82 8.36 -19.64
C ASN A 350 -3.03 8.15 -20.59
N LEU A 351 -3.05 8.84 -21.73
CA LEU A 351 -4.15 8.77 -22.70
C LEU A 351 -4.01 7.66 -23.75
N GLY A 352 -3.02 6.76 -23.63
CA GLY A 352 -2.81 5.69 -24.62
C GLY A 352 -1.38 5.18 -24.79
N TYR A 353 -0.48 5.52 -23.88
CA TYR A 353 0.90 5.03 -23.87
C TYR A 353 0.99 3.66 -23.18
N HIS A 354 1.22 2.60 -23.93
CA HIS A 354 1.51 1.27 -23.37
C HIS A 354 2.94 1.23 -22.81
N TYR A 355 3.10 0.83 -21.55
CA TYR A 355 4.43 0.61 -20.99
C TYR A 355 4.88 -0.80 -21.36
N LEU A 356 6.15 -0.93 -21.73
CA LEU A 356 6.74 -2.18 -22.18
C LEU A 356 7.88 -2.60 -21.25
N ALA A 357 7.92 -3.88 -20.89
CA ALA A 357 9.11 -4.53 -20.34
C ALA A 357 10.24 -4.54 -21.37
N ALA A 358 11.43 -4.87 -20.91
CA ALA A 358 12.59 -4.97 -21.75
C ALA A 358 12.48 -6.03 -22.82
N ASP A 359 11.62 -7.06 -22.75
CA ASP A 359 11.39 -8.00 -23.87
C ASP A 359 10.29 -7.55 -24.85
N GLY A 360 9.66 -6.39 -24.60
CA GLY A 360 8.54 -5.86 -25.38
C GLY A 360 7.15 -6.26 -24.85
N THR A 361 7.06 -7.05 -23.77
CA THR A 361 5.79 -7.39 -23.12
C THR A 361 5.12 -6.14 -22.56
N VAL A 362 3.81 -6.00 -22.72
CA VAL A 362 3.06 -4.88 -22.13
C VAL A 362 2.96 -5.08 -20.61
N ILE A 363 3.47 -4.11 -19.85
CA ILE A 363 3.43 -4.10 -18.37
C ILE A 363 2.43 -3.10 -17.80
N TRP A 364 2.00 -2.13 -18.62
CA TRP A 364 0.86 -1.27 -18.35
C TRP A 364 0.06 -1.05 -19.63
N ASP A 365 -1.19 -1.47 -19.63
CA ASP A 365 -2.14 -1.25 -20.71
C ASP A 365 -3.20 -0.21 -20.29
N PRO A 366 -3.14 1.03 -20.81
CA PRO A 366 -4.13 2.07 -20.49
C PRO A 366 -5.51 1.83 -21.14
N THR A 367 -5.65 0.81 -22.00
CA THR A 367 -6.91 0.47 -22.67
C THR A 367 -7.78 -0.50 -21.87
N ILE A 368 -7.21 -1.20 -20.89
CA ILE A 368 -7.96 -2.08 -19.99
C ILE A 368 -9.01 -1.27 -19.23
N ASP A 369 -8.60 -0.12 -18.68
CA ASP A 369 -9.50 0.80 -18.01
C ASP A 369 -8.97 2.23 -18.11
N SER A 370 -9.67 3.06 -18.88
CA SER A 370 -9.25 4.43 -19.13
C SER A 370 -9.39 5.35 -17.91
N ASN A 371 -10.11 4.94 -16.86
CA ASN A 371 -10.28 5.76 -15.66
C ASN A 371 -8.97 5.85 -14.87
N TYR A 372 -8.29 4.71 -14.69
CA TYR A 372 -7.05 4.60 -13.92
C TYR A 372 -5.83 4.95 -14.77
N ARG A 373 -5.58 6.25 -14.96
CA ARG A 373 -4.53 6.73 -15.87
C ARG A 373 -3.54 7.71 -15.25
N TYR A 374 -3.73 8.06 -13.98
CA TYR A 374 -2.94 9.08 -13.30
C TYR A 374 -1.92 8.46 -12.34
N ASP A 375 -0.83 9.18 -12.11
CA ASP A 375 0.25 8.86 -11.16
C ASP A 375 0.78 7.42 -11.28
N ILE A 376 1.00 6.96 -12.51
CA ILE A 376 1.52 5.61 -12.77
C ILE A 376 2.89 5.46 -12.10
N ALA A 377 3.01 4.48 -11.21
CA ALA A 377 4.25 4.07 -10.56
C ALA A 377 4.26 2.55 -10.39
N GLY A 378 5.41 1.99 -10.01
CA GLY A 378 5.52 0.54 -9.92
C GLY A 378 6.78 0.04 -9.25
N LEU A 379 6.67 -1.14 -8.65
CA LEU A 379 7.79 -1.99 -8.28
C LEU A 379 8.14 -2.87 -9.47
N GLY A 380 9.42 -3.19 -9.65
CA GLY A 380 9.78 -4.11 -10.70
C GLY A 380 11.23 -4.57 -10.73
N ARG A 381 11.42 -5.76 -11.28
CA ARG A 381 12.72 -6.29 -11.68
C ARG A 381 12.67 -6.66 -13.14
N ASP A 382 13.63 -6.20 -13.91
CA ASP A 382 13.68 -6.48 -15.35
C ASP A 382 15.12 -6.65 -15.77
N ARG A 383 15.44 -7.83 -16.33
CA ARG A 383 16.78 -8.23 -16.75
C ARG A 383 16.71 -8.62 -18.21
N TYR A 384 17.44 -7.90 -19.04
CA TYR A 384 17.52 -8.17 -20.47
C TYR A 384 18.93 -7.88 -20.96
N GLU A 385 19.48 -8.79 -21.74
CA GLU A 385 20.72 -8.59 -22.46
C GLU A 385 20.52 -9.07 -23.88
N ASP A 386 20.72 -8.17 -24.85
CA ASP A 386 20.73 -8.55 -26.26
C ASP A 386 22.03 -9.32 -26.58
N PHE A 387 21.89 -10.61 -26.90
CA PHE A 387 23.01 -11.49 -27.29
C PHE A 387 23.35 -11.42 -28.77
N ASP A 388 22.53 -10.78 -29.60
CA ASP A 388 22.81 -10.64 -31.02
C ASP A 388 23.93 -9.60 -31.20
N GLY A 389 25.16 -10.07 -31.01
CA GLY A 389 26.35 -9.49 -31.60
C GLY A 389 26.26 -9.72 -33.11
N GLY A 390 25.70 -8.75 -33.83
CA GLY A 390 25.87 -8.68 -35.28
C GLY A 390 27.35 -8.85 -35.64
N ASP A 391 27.63 -9.47 -36.79
CA ASP A 391 28.98 -9.58 -37.34
C ASP A 391 29.76 -8.27 -37.15
N ASN A 392 31.06 -8.36 -36.85
CA ASN A 392 32.03 -7.25 -36.74
C ASN A 392 32.11 -6.36 -38.01
N SER A 393 31.18 -6.47 -38.96
CA SER A 393 31.09 -5.78 -40.23
C SER A 393 30.12 -4.60 -40.20
N THR A 394 30.49 -3.48 -39.55
CA THR A 394 30.02 -2.12 -39.91
C THR A 394 28.50 -1.86 -40.05
N SER A 395 27.64 -2.77 -39.58
CA SER A 395 26.20 -2.70 -39.82
C SER A 395 25.55 -2.01 -38.63
N TYR A 396 24.69 -1.03 -38.92
CA TYR A 396 23.84 -0.32 -37.96
C TYR A 396 22.78 -1.24 -37.28
N ASP A 397 22.92 -2.56 -37.37
CA ASP A 397 21.98 -3.57 -36.86
C ASP A 397 22.43 -4.27 -35.56
N ASP A 398 23.67 -4.10 -35.09
CA ASP A 398 24.19 -4.68 -33.84
C ASP A 398 23.76 -3.84 -32.61
N LYS A 399 22.47 -3.88 -32.27
CA LYS A 399 21.89 -3.11 -31.16
C LYS A 399 22.05 -3.83 -29.81
N LYS A 400 23.04 -3.46 -29.01
CA LYS A 400 23.22 -4.02 -27.65
C LYS A 400 22.47 -3.22 -26.60
N LEU A 401 21.17 -3.50 -26.44
CA LEU A 401 20.36 -2.94 -25.36
C LEU A 401 20.44 -3.85 -24.12
N ARG A 402 20.83 -3.31 -22.94
CA ARG A 402 20.95 -4.11 -21.70
C ARG A 402 20.20 -3.50 -20.52
N TYR A 403 19.12 -4.14 -20.07
CA TYR A 403 18.24 -3.66 -19.01
C TYR A 403 18.46 -4.38 -17.68
N ASN A 404 18.47 -3.64 -16.58
CA ASN A 404 18.58 -4.13 -15.21
C ASN A 404 17.82 -3.21 -14.24
N LEU A 405 16.49 -3.31 -14.23
CA LEU A 405 15.67 -2.62 -13.25
C LEU A 405 15.64 -3.41 -11.94
N HIS A 406 15.71 -2.72 -10.79
CA HIS A 406 15.43 -3.31 -9.48
C HIS A 406 14.76 -2.28 -8.57
N GLN A 407 13.55 -1.87 -8.94
CA GLN A 407 12.75 -0.88 -8.22
C GLN A 407 11.99 -1.55 -7.06
N ARG A 408 12.54 -1.46 -5.85
CA ARG A 408 12.07 -2.08 -4.60
C ARG A 408 11.23 -1.15 -3.73
N ILE A 409 11.23 0.15 -4.02
CA ILE A 409 10.30 1.14 -3.45
C ILE A 409 9.93 2.13 -4.54
N SER A 410 8.67 2.54 -4.63
CA SER A 410 8.23 3.40 -5.71
C SER A 410 7.05 4.29 -5.33
N LYS A 411 6.96 5.44 -5.99
CA LYS A 411 5.89 6.46 -5.94
C LYS A 411 5.89 7.22 -7.26
N SER A 412 4.76 7.83 -7.61
CA SER A 412 4.77 8.82 -8.68
C SER A 412 5.44 10.11 -8.20
N GLU A 413 6.09 10.82 -9.13
CA GLU A 413 6.69 12.12 -8.88
C GLU A 413 5.71 13.30 -9.08
N ASN A 414 4.46 13.02 -9.42
CA ASN A 414 3.42 14.03 -9.43
C ASN A 414 3.17 14.54 -8.00
N MET A 415 2.80 15.81 -7.87
CA MET A 415 2.77 16.49 -6.57
C MET A 415 1.59 16.04 -5.69
N GLU A 416 0.53 15.57 -6.33
CA GLU A 416 -0.71 15.07 -5.77
C GLU A 416 -0.70 13.56 -5.47
N ALA A 417 0.37 12.86 -5.86
CA ALA A 417 0.50 11.43 -5.67
C ALA A 417 0.68 11.09 -4.18
N VAL A 418 -0.24 10.30 -3.63
CA VAL A 418 -0.25 9.95 -2.19
C VAL A 418 0.17 8.52 -1.88
N VAL A 419 0.20 7.63 -2.88
CA VAL A 419 0.56 6.21 -2.69
C VAL A 419 2.04 6.00 -2.92
N SER A 420 2.68 5.31 -2.00
CA SER A 420 4.01 4.72 -2.18
C SER A 420 3.95 3.25 -1.80
N MET A 421 4.57 2.37 -2.59
CA MET A 421 4.69 0.95 -2.26
C MET A 421 6.15 0.56 -2.15
N SER A 422 6.44 -0.43 -1.31
CA SER A 422 7.77 -0.92 -1.00
C SER A 422 7.76 -2.43 -0.78
N THR A 423 8.87 -3.12 -1.07
CA THR A 423 9.03 -4.55 -0.79
C THR A 423 9.23 -4.88 0.69
N ASN A 424 9.30 -3.85 1.55
CA ASN A 424 9.32 -3.93 3.00
C ASN A 424 8.72 -2.66 3.63
N SER A 425 8.60 -2.64 4.96
CA SER A 425 8.02 -1.53 5.72
C SER A 425 8.90 -0.27 5.85
N ASP A 426 10.07 -0.22 5.19
CA ASP A 426 10.94 0.96 5.22
C ASP A 426 10.61 1.93 4.06
N PHE A 427 10.04 3.08 4.40
CA PHE A 427 9.77 4.19 3.47
C PHE A 427 10.75 5.36 3.59
N SER A 428 11.76 5.24 4.43
CA SER A 428 12.69 6.32 4.79
C SER A 428 13.97 6.32 3.95
N THR A 429 14.41 5.15 3.49
CA THR A 429 15.64 4.99 2.73
C THR A 429 15.41 4.93 1.22
N ASP A 430 16.46 5.17 0.44
CA ASP A 430 16.40 5.09 -1.02
C ASP A 430 16.28 3.65 -1.55
N ASN A 431 16.08 3.53 -2.85
CA ASN A 431 15.93 2.26 -3.55
C ASN A 431 17.20 1.38 -3.51
N LEU A 432 18.37 1.99 -3.27
CA LEU A 432 19.67 1.31 -3.26
C LEU A 432 19.99 0.63 -1.92
N ASN A 433 19.13 0.79 -0.91
CA ASN A 433 19.38 0.19 0.39
C ASN A 433 19.32 -1.35 0.31
N GLN A 434 20.39 -2.00 0.79
CA GLN A 434 20.53 -3.46 0.80
C GLN A 434 19.55 -4.16 1.75
N SER A 435 19.03 -3.47 2.78
CA SER A 435 18.05 -4.08 3.69
C SER A 435 16.67 -4.25 3.05
N ARG A 436 16.44 -3.71 1.84
CA ARG A 436 15.20 -3.91 1.08
C ARG A 436 15.12 -5.32 0.54
N THR A 437 13.99 -5.98 0.79
CA THR A 437 13.67 -7.30 0.24
C THR A 437 13.84 -7.27 -1.28
N GLU A 438 14.58 -8.25 -1.82
CA GLU A 438 14.78 -8.35 -3.25
C GLU A 438 13.50 -8.81 -3.96
N ILE A 439 13.20 -8.20 -5.10
CA ILE A 439 12.21 -8.73 -6.04
C ILE A 439 12.81 -9.95 -6.74
N ASP A 440 12.05 -11.04 -6.79
CA ASP A 440 12.40 -12.27 -7.51
C ASP A 440 13.77 -12.85 -7.08
N ASN A 441 13.79 -13.45 -5.87
CA ASN A 441 14.92 -14.27 -5.40
C ASN A 441 14.89 -15.63 -6.10
N THR A 442 15.22 -15.66 -7.39
CA THR A 442 15.51 -16.92 -8.07
C THR A 442 16.56 -17.68 -7.24
N THR A 443 16.17 -18.82 -6.68
CA THR A 443 16.98 -19.68 -5.79
C THR A 443 18.44 -19.74 -6.23
N TRP A 444 19.34 -19.39 -5.32
CA TRP A 444 20.78 -19.59 -5.40
C TRP A 444 21.11 -20.99 -5.97
N GLY A 445 21.47 -21.07 -7.25
CA GLY A 445 21.85 -22.33 -7.90
C GLY A 445 21.35 -22.59 -9.32
N ALA A 446 20.41 -21.80 -9.87
CA ALA A 446 20.13 -21.83 -11.31
C ALA A 446 21.30 -21.16 -12.07
N PRO A 447 21.85 -21.75 -13.16
CA PRO A 447 22.97 -21.16 -13.89
C PRO A 447 22.60 -19.76 -14.38
N SER A 448 23.34 -18.78 -13.85
CA SER A 448 23.11 -17.35 -13.94
C SER A 448 23.60 -16.74 -15.26
N LEU A 449 23.10 -17.21 -16.39
CA LEU A 449 23.52 -16.64 -17.67
C LEU A 449 22.28 -16.39 -18.54
N PHE A 450 21.64 -15.25 -18.23
CA PHE A 450 20.94 -14.38 -19.18
C PHE A 450 19.52 -14.77 -19.61
N SER A 451 18.55 -14.46 -18.75
CA SER A 451 17.14 -14.67 -19.04
C SER A 451 16.40 -13.34 -19.15
N TYR A 452 15.58 -13.21 -20.19
CA TYR A 452 14.69 -12.10 -20.55
C TYR A 452 13.55 -11.87 -19.53
N LEU A 453 13.85 -11.97 -18.24
CA LEU A 453 12.85 -12.05 -17.17
C LEU A 453 12.51 -10.67 -16.62
N HIS A 454 11.22 -10.42 -16.54
CA HIS A 454 10.58 -9.27 -15.94
C HIS A 454 9.57 -9.69 -14.87
N ASN A 455 9.42 -8.85 -13.84
CA ASN A 455 8.45 -8.99 -12.76
C ASN A 455 8.03 -7.60 -12.33
N TYR A 456 6.75 -7.30 -12.44
CA TYR A 456 6.22 -5.96 -12.35
C TYR A 456 4.91 -5.94 -11.58
N LEU A 457 4.80 -4.97 -10.67
CA LEU A 457 3.58 -4.60 -9.96
C LEU A 457 3.43 -3.09 -10.08
N LEU A 458 2.52 -2.64 -10.95
CA LEU A 458 2.27 -1.23 -11.25
C LEU A 458 0.90 -0.84 -10.72
N TRP A 459 0.74 0.44 -10.40
CA TRP A 459 -0.53 1.02 -9.99
C TRP A 459 -0.75 2.40 -10.62
N ALA A 460 -2.02 2.76 -10.80
CA ALA A 460 -2.46 4.08 -11.23
C ALA A 460 -3.80 4.43 -10.57
N ASN A 461 -4.12 5.72 -10.51
CA ASN A 461 -5.39 6.19 -9.92
C ASN A 461 -6.32 6.86 -10.92
N ASP A 462 -7.56 7.04 -10.46
CA ASP A 462 -8.67 7.64 -11.20
C ASP A 462 -8.83 9.16 -11.02
N HIS A 463 -7.96 9.79 -10.22
CA HIS A 463 -7.93 11.22 -9.90
C HIS A 463 -9.17 11.75 -9.15
N ARG A 464 -10.03 10.90 -8.58
CA ARG A 464 -11.16 11.36 -7.71
C ARG A 464 -10.69 11.95 -6.40
N ASN A 465 -11.51 12.60 -5.57
CA ASN A 465 -10.97 13.29 -4.38
C ASN A 465 -10.44 12.30 -3.32
N LEU A 466 -9.63 12.82 -2.40
CA LEU A 466 -9.28 12.07 -1.17
C LEU A 466 -10.34 12.24 -0.08
N ASN A 467 -11.47 12.88 -0.38
CA ASN A 467 -12.54 13.06 0.58
C ASN A 467 -13.28 11.74 0.81
N GLN A 468 -13.84 11.59 2.00
CA GLN A 468 -14.67 10.46 2.36
C GLN A 468 -16.01 10.49 1.59
N THR A 469 -16.51 9.30 1.30
CA THR A 469 -17.76 9.04 0.61
C THR A 469 -18.41 7.78 1.18
N ALA A 470 -19.74 7.74 1.08
CA ALA A 470 -20.55 6.55 1.33
C ALA A 470 -21.01 5.86 0.03
N THR A 471 -20.50 6.33 -1.11
CA THR A 471 -20.78 5.71 -2.42
C THR A 471 -19.97 4.43 -2.55
N GLU A 472 -20.60 3.37 -3.07
CA GLU A 472 -19.99 2.05 -3.22
C GLU A 472 -19.30 1.58 -1.93
N LEU A 473 -20.01 1.69 -0.80
CA LEU A 473 -19.48 1.34 0.52
C LEU A 473 -20.07 -0.01 0.97
N PRO A 474 -19.27 -1.06 1.17
CA PRO A 474 -19.76 -2.31 1.73
C PRO A 474 -20.35 -2.09 3.14
N PRO A 475 -21.40 -2.82 3.56
CA PRO A 475 -22.17 -2.53 4.78
C PRO A 475 -21.37 -2.49 6.10
N GLN A 476 -20.23 -3.19 6.14
CA GLN A 476 -19.36 -3.26 7.31
C GLN A 476 -18.45 -2.03 7.49
N PHE A 477 -18.41 -1.10 6.52
CA PHE A 477 -17.56 0.09 6.58
C PHE A 477 -18.37 1.35 6.87
N VAL A 478 -17.74 2.31 7.53
CA VAL A 478 -18.29 3.62 7.91
C VAL A 478 -18.22 4.61 6.76
N SER A 479 -17.07 4.64 6.08
CA SER A 479 -16.79 5.52 4.94
C SER A 479 -15.56 5.00 4.19
N ARG A 480 -15.38 5.44 2.96
CA ARG A 480 -14.15 5.24 2.17
C ARG A 480 -13.75 6.53 1.48
N ILE A 481 -12.50 6.67 1.03
CA ILE A 481 -12.15 7.80 0.16
C ILE A 481 -12.68 7.57 -1.26
N GLU A 482 -13.01 8.66 -1.99
CA GLU A 482 -13.48 8.56 -3.38
C GLU A 482 -12.38 8.05 -4.32
N ARG A 483 -11.10 8.29 -4.01
CA ARG A 483 -9.98 7.88 -4.87
C ARG A 483 -9.73 6.38 -4.80
N GLU A 484 -9.48 5.82 -5.97
CA GLU A 484 -9.23 4.40 -6.17
C GLU A 484 -7.96 4.21 -6.99
N TRP A 485 -7.31 3.07 -6.77
CA TRP A 485 -6.11 2.68 -7.50
C TRP A 485 -6.27 1.29 -8.08
N LYS A 486 -5.90 1.12 -9.35
CA LYS A 486 -5.93 -0.18 -10.03
C LYS A 486 -4.52 -0.73 -10.19
N ILE A 487 -4.38 -2.04 -9.96
CA ILE A 487 -3.14 -2.80 -10.10
C ILE A 487 -3.06 -3.42 -11.50
N GLN A 488 -1.90 -3.32 -12.13
CA GLN A 488 -1.50 -4.21 -13.21
C GLN A 488 -0.21 -4.93 -12.85
N LYS A 489 -0.32 -6.25 -12.77
CA LYS A 489 0.75 -7.17 -12.42
C LYS A 489 1.17 -7.97 -13.65
N THR A 490 2.46 -8.06 -13.93
CA THR A 490 3.01 -8.75 -15.09
C THR A 490 4.27 -9.52 -14.71
N VAL A 491 4.35 -10.80 -15.07
CA VAL A 491 5.50 -11.66 -14.79
C VAL A 491 5.90 -12.43 -16.05
N SER A 492 7.20 -12.60 -16.28
CA SER A 492 7.67 -13.41 -17.39
C SER A 492 7.25 -14.88 -17.23
N PRO A 493 6.89 -15.55 -18.34
CA PRO A 493 6.71 -17.00 -18.34
C PRO A 493 8.01 -17.71 -17.93
N GLY A 494 7.91 -18.72 -17.05
CA GLY A 494 9.04 -19.62 -16.78
C GLY A 494 9.77 -19.46 -15.43
N GLY A 495 9.04 -19.15 -14.34
CA GLY A 495 9.54 -19.38 -12.97
C GLY A 495 9.99 -18.14 -12.21
N VAL A 496 9.38 -16.99 -12.48
CA VAL A 496 9.51 -15.80 -11.65
C VAL A 496 8.32 -15.72 -10.70
N ASP A 497 8.58 -15.72 -9.40
CA ASP A 497 7.53 -15.57 -8.40
C ASP A 497 7.02 -14.14 -8.41
N PRO A 498 5.69 -13.90 -8.40
CA PRO A 498 5.16 -12.55 -8.34
C PRO A 498 5.62 -11.77 -7.11
N ILE A 499 5.62 -10.44 -7.22
CA ILE A 499 5.85 -9.57 -6.06
C ILE A 499 4.69 -9.73 -5.08
N LEU A 500 5.01 -10.14 -3.84
CA LEU A 500 4.06 -10.42 -2.76
C LEU A 500 4.52 -9.75 -1.47
N GLY A 501 3.60 -9.56 -0.52
CA GLY A 501 3.86 -9.06 0.82
C GLY A 501 4.38 -7.63 0.85
N VAL A 502 3.90 -6.78 -0.07
CA VAL A 502 4.34 -5.39 -0.16
C VAL A 502 3.84 -4.60 1.05
N SER A 503 4.56 -3.54 1.37
CA SER A 503 4.07 -2.48 2.24
C SER A 503 3.54 -1.33 1.41
N VAL A 504 2.40 -0.78 1.80
CA VAL A 504 1.74 0.37 1.19
C VAL A 504 1.71 1.51 2.20
N ARG A 505 2.18 2.69 1.79
CA ARG A 505 2.03 3.94 2.53
C ARG A 505 1.12 4.87 1.74
N ILE A 506 0.09 5.40 2.39
CA ILE A 506 -0.85 6.36 1.81
C ILE A 506 -0.82 7.65 2.63
N ASP A 507 -0.46 8.77 2.00
CA ASP A 507 -0.54 10.10 2.61
C ASP A 507 -2.01 10.58 2.65
N LEU A 508 -2.59 10.62 3.84
CA LEU A 508 -3.96 11.05 4.07
C LEU A 508 -4.02 12.45 4.70
N SER A 509 -2.93 13.23 4.63
CA SER A 509 -2.88 14.57 5.22
C SER A 509 -3.90 15.54 4.61
N GLY A 510 -4.24 15.35 3.33
CA GLY A 510 -5.27 16.10 2.61
C GLY A 510 -6.67 15.46 2.61
N SER A 511 -6.89 14.40 3.39
CA SER A 511 -8.16 13.67 3.47
C SER A 511 -8.90 13.98 4.78
N ASP A 512 -10.24 14.02 4.71
CA ASP A 512 -11.14 14.07 5.87
C ASP A 512 -11.51 12.67 6.40
N ILE A 513 -11.00 11.57 5.79
CA ILE A 513 -11.23 10.19 6.25
C ILE A 513 -10.76 9.95 7.69
N LEU A 514 -9.78 10.74 8.16
CA LEU A 514 -9.24 10.66 9.51
C LEU A 514 -10.04 11.52 10.52
N ASP A 515 -11.05 12.26 10.08
CA ASP A 515 -11.89 13.09 10.95
C ASP A 515 -13.08 12.31 11.55
N ASN A 516 -13.13 10.98 11.33
CA ASN A 516 -14.14 10.06 11.89
C ASN A 516 -14.05 9.87 13.43
N GLY A 517 -13.17 10.61 14.13
CA GLY A 517 -13.05 10.55 15.58
C GLY A 517 -12.52 9.19 16.09
N ASN A 518 -13.08 8.69 17.19
CA ASN A 518 -12.73 7.36 17.75
C ASN A 518 -13.59 6.22 17.15
N CYS A 519 -14.36 6.50 16.09
CA CYS A 519 -15.35 5.59 15.54
C CYS A 519 -14.72 4.65 14.50
N GLY A 520 -13.97 3.64 14.97
CA GLY A 520 -13.42 2.56 14.15
C GLY A 520 -11.90 2.64 13.92
N ALA A 521 -11.43 1.89 12.93
CA ALA A 521 -10.04 1.80 12.49
C ALA A 521 -9.94 1.92 10.97
N LEU A 522 -8.79 2.42 10.50
CA LEU A 522 -8.51 2.54 9.09
C LEU A 522 -8.11 1.18 8.50
N SER A 523 -8.63 0.85 7.32
CA SER A 523 -8.29 -0.35 6.56
C SER A 523 -8.09 -0.04 5.08
N LEU A 524 -7.21 -0.80 4.44
CA LEU A 524 -7.08 -0.87 2.99
C LEU A 524 -8.13 -1.87 2.50
N ILE A 525 -9.06 -1.43 1.66
CA ILE A 525 -10.05 -2.29 1.02
C ILE A 525 -9.59 -2.60 -0.40
N ILE A 526 -9.71 -3.86 -0.80
CA ILE A 526 -9.29 -4.37 -2.10
C ILE A 526 -10.49 -5.09 -2.72
N ASP A 527 -11.00 -4.53 -3.80
CA ASP A 527 -11.86 -5.23 -4.75
C ASP A 527 -11.00 -6.14 -5.64
N THR A 528 -11.34 -7.42 -5.65
CA THR A 528 -10.55 -8.50 -6.27
C THR A 528 -11.11 -9.01 -7.59
N ASP A 529 -12.32 -8.57 -8.00
CA ASP A 529 -12.83 -8.88 -9.33
C ASP A 529 -12.48 -7.80 -10.38
N GLY A 530 -12.03 -6.64 -9.91
CA GLY A 530 -11.27 -5.65 -10.65
C GLY A 530 -12.13 -4.69 -11.48
N ASP A 531 -13.45 -4.68 -11.26
CA ASP A 531 -14.35 -3.73 -11.92
C ASP A 531 -14.40 -2.37 -11.21
N GLY A 532 -13.90 -2.28 -9.97
CA GLY A 532 -13.90 -1.07 -9.15
C GLY A 532 -15.22 -0.78 -8.45
N ASP A 533 -16.19 -1.70 -8.50
CA ASP A 533 -17.44 -1.64 -7.74
C ASP A 533 -17.31 -2.37 -6.41
N PHE A 534 -16.99 -1.61 -5.37
CA PHE A 534 -16.88 -2.12 -4.01
C PHE A 534 -18.20 -2.62 -3.39
N LEU A 535 -19.35 -2.57 -4.09
CA LEU A 535 -20.61 -3.19 -3.62
C LEU A 535 -20.74 -4.67 -4.02
N THR A 536 -19.97 -5.11 -5.01
CA THR A 536 -20.04 -6.47 -5.53
C THR A 536 -18.69 -7.18 -5.38
N GLY A 537 -18.60 -8.40 -5.88
CA GLY A 537 -17.37 -9.18 -5.75
C GLY A 537 -16.98 -9.58 -4.33
N ILE A 538 -15.72 -10.00 -4.20
CA ILE A 538 -15.09 -10.29 -2.91
C ILE A 538 -14.23 -9.08 -2.54
N ILE A 539 -14.57 -8.44 -1.43
CA ILE A 539 -13.79 -7.32 -0.86
C ILE A 539 -12.90 -7.84 0.26
N THR A 540 -11.59 -7.70 0.10
CA THR A 540 -10.61 -7.99 1.14
C THR A 540 -10.31 -6.72 1.93
N SER A 541 -10.15 -6.83 3.25
CA SER A 541 -9.80 -5.71 4.13
C SER A 541 -8.50 -6.01 4.88
N ILE A 542 -7.56 -5.06 4.84
CA ILE A 542 -6.28 -5.14 5.56
C ILE A 542 -6.18 -3.95 6.52
N PRO A 543 -6.12 -4.17 7.84
CA PRO A 543 -6.06 -3.08 8.80
C PRO A 543 -4.75 -2.29 8.66
N ALA A 544 -4.82 -0.99 8.91
CA ALA A 544 -3.61 -0.16 9.00
C ALA A 544 -2.73 -0.66 10.14
N THR A 545 -1.45 -0.90 9.85
CA THR A 545 -0.46 -1.30 10.86
C THR A 545 -0.07 -0.12 11.74
N SER A 546 -0.07 1.09 11.18
CA SER A 546 0.10 2.33 11.93
C SER A 546 -0.37 3.55 11.14
N ILE A 547 -0.60 4.66 11.84
CA ILE A 547 -0.79 5.99 11.26
C ILE A 547 0.17 6.92 12.00
N ASP A 548 1.02 7.64 11.26
CA ASP A 548 2.00 8.56 11.88
C ASP A 548 1.44 9.97 12.12
N ALA A 549 2.22 10.79 12.82
CA ALA A 549 1.83 12.18 13.15
C ALA A 549 1.67 13.09 11.92
N SER A 550 2.18 12.68 10.75
CA SER A 550 2.00 13.39 9.49
C SER A 550 0.80 12.86 8.70
N LYS A 551 -0.03 11.99 9.30
CA LYS A 551 -1.20 11.36 8.68
C LYS A 551 -0.85 10.40 7.53
N ASN A 552 0.35 9.82 7.51
CA ASN A 552 0.61 8.68 6.64
C ASN A 552 0.05 7.41 7.29
N ALA A 553 -0.78 6.68 6.55
CA ALA A 553 -1.25 5.35 6.92
C ALA A 553 -0.35 4.28 6.29
N TYR A 554 -0.04 3.24 7.06
CA TYR A 554 0.82 2.13 6.64
C TYR A 554 0.04 0.83 6.66
N PHE A 555 0.21 0.01 5.62
CA PHE A 555 -0.40 -1.32 5.48
C PHE A 555 0.70 -2.28 5.04
N ASP A 556 1.04 -3.28 5.87
CA ASP A 556 2.14 -4.20 5.60
C ASP A 556 1.63 -5.60 5.24
N GLY A 557 2.41 -6.33 4.42
CA GLY A 557 2.06 -7.70 4.04
C GLY A 557 0.92 -7.80 3.03
N VAL A 558 0.71 -6.74 2.24
CA VAL A 558 -0.36 -6.67 1.23
C VAL A 558 0.01 -7.51 0.01
N ASN A 559 -0.92 -8.35 -0.44
CA ASN A 559 -0.79 -9.11 -1.68
C ASN A 559 -1.83 -8.58 -2.67
N PHE A 560 -1.37 -8.17 -3.84
CA PHE A 560 -2.24 -7.76 -4.94
C PHE A 560 -2.21 -8.77 -6.07
N GLU A 561 -3.38 -8.98 -6.68
CA GLU A 561 -3.56 -9.68 -7.93
C GLU A 561 -3.72 -8.71 -9.12
N HIS A 562 -3.65 -9.26 -10.32
CA HIS A 562 -3.80 -8.48 -11.55
C HIS A 562 -5.24 -7.96 -11.64
N LEU A 563 -5.39 -6.64 -11.83
CA LEU A 563 -6.65 -5.89 -11.88
C LEU A 563 -7.31 -5.56 -10.55
N ASP A 564 -6.72 -5.95 -9.41
CA ASP A 564 -7.21 -5.50 -8.11
C ASP A 564 -7.39 -3.98 -8.09
N VAL A 565 -8.52 -3.53 -7.55
CA VAL A 565 -8.78 -2.12 -7.27
C VAL A 565 -8.76 -1.93 -5.76
N PHE A 566 -8.03 -0.94 -5.27
CA PHE A 566 -7.98 -0.68 -3.84
C PHE A 566 -8.33 0.76 -3.51
N SER A 567 -8.83 0.95 -2.29
CA SER A 567 -9.09 2.25 -1.68
C SER A 567 -8.85 2.16 -0.17
N VAL A 568 -9.03 3.26 0.54
CA VAL A 568 -8.92 3.33 1.99
C VAL A 568 -10.31 3.54 2.59
N ALA A 569 -10.66 2.71 3.56
CA ALA A 569 -11.92 2.78 4.28
C ALA A 569 -11.72 2.84 5.79
N PHE A 570 -12.74 3.36 6.46
CA PHE A 570 -12.88 3.29 7.90
C PHE A 570 -13.87 2.18 8.22
N VAL A 571 -13.50 1.27 9.13
CA VAL A 571 -14.32 0.14 9.58
C VAL A 571 -14.51 0.24 11.07
N ASP A 572 -15.72 -0.01 11.56
CA ASP A 572 -15.91 -0.20 12.99
C ASP A 572 -15.84 -1.68 13.34
N THR A 573 -14.87 -2.03 14.20
CA THR A 573 -14.65 -3.39 14.66
C THR A 573 -14.86 -3.54 16.16
N THR A 574 -15.30 -2.48 16.84
CA THR A 574 -15.45 -2.47 18.29
C THR A 574 -16.89 -2.83 18.62
N PRO A 575 -17.15 -3.96 19.32
CA PRO A 575 -18.50 -4.26 19.74
C PRO A 575 -19.01 -3.26 20.79
N PRO A 576 -20.33 -3.01 20.85
CA PRO A 576 -20.93 -2.17 21.88
C PRO A 576 -20.73 -2.77 23.27
N THR A 577 -20.88 -1.93 24.29
CA THR A 577 -20.76 -2.29 25.71
C THR A 577 -22.07 -2.04 26.45
N ALA A 578 -22.39 -2.88 27.42
CA ALA A 578 -23.51 -2.70 28.34
C ALA A 578 -23.30 -3.57 29.59
N SER A 579 -23.91 -3.20 30.71
CA SER A 579 -23.95 -4.04 31.91
C SER A 579 -25.07 -5.08 31.80
N ASN A 580 -24.94 -6.18 32.55
CA ASN A 580 -26.05 -7.11 32.75
C ASN A 580 -27.21 -6.38 33.45
N PRO A 581 -28.46 -6.53 32.97
CA PRO A 581 -29.62 -5.99 33.67
C PRO A 581 -29.75 -6.55 35.10
N LEU A 582 -30.43 -5.81 35.96
CA LEU A 582 -30.67 -6.23 37.34
C LEU A 582 -31.44 -7.55 37.40
N THR A 583 -31.07 -8.39 38.37
CA THR A 583 -31.80 -9.63 38.69
C THR A 583 -33.24 -9.30 39.05
N GLU A 584 -34.18 -10.07 38.50
CA GLU A 584 -35.60 -9.95 38.77
C GLU A 584 -36.13 -11.21 39.46
N THR A 585 -37.08 -11.04 40.37
CA THR A 585 -37.78 -12.15 41.03
C THR A 585 -39.27 -12.02 40.75
N VAL A 586 -39.93 -13.11 40.37
CA VAL A 586 -41.37 -13.13 40.06
C VAL A 586 -42.05 -14.40 40.55
N CYS A 587 -43.39 -14.36 40.61
CA CYS A 587 -44.24 -15.49 40.93
C CYS A 587 -44.86 -16.08 39.68
N ASP A 588 -44.89 -17.41 39.60
CA ASP A 588 -45.56 -18.29 38.63
C ASP A 588 -45.09 -18.18 37.17
N ILE A 589 -45.02 -16.99 36.59
CA ILE A 589 -44.74 -16.78 35.17
C ILE A 589 -43.66 -15.70 35.02
N PRO A 590 -42.58 -15.96 34.26
CA PRO A 590 -41.60 -14.94 33.95
C PRO A 590 -42.22 -13.77 33.17
N PRO A 591 -41.78 -12.53 33.42
CA PRO A 591 -42.28 -11.37 32.69
C PRO A 591 -41.93 -11.48 31.20
N LEU A 592 -42.70 -10.82 30.35
CA LEU A 592 -42.35 -10.72 28.92
C LEU A 592 -41.00 -10.00 28.76
N PRO A 593 -40.18 -10.36 27.74
CA PRO A 593 -38.92 -9.67 27.48
C PRO A 593 -39.11 -8.16 27.29
N ASN A 594 -38.27 -7.37 27.94
CA ASN A 594 -38.29 -5.91 27.83
C ASN A 594 -36.87 -5.39 27.58
N PRO A 595 -36.51 -5.05 26.33
CA PRO A 595 -35.17 -4.54 26.00
C PRO A 595 -34.76 -3.27 26.75
N THR A 596 -35.71 -2.47 27.26
CA THR A 596 -35.41 -1.20 27.95
C THR A 596 -34.78 -1.39 29.34
N VAL A 597 -34.55 -2.63 29.78
CA VAL A 597 -33.84 -2.93 31.03
C VAL A 597 -32.31 -2.85 30.90
N VAL A 598 -31.82 -2.86 29.66
CA VAL A 598 -30.45 -2.44 29.33
C VAL A 598 -30.50 -0.91 29.22
N THR A 599 -29.71 -0.21 30.05
CA THR A 599 -29.80 1.26 30.19
C THR A 599 -28.48 2.00 30.03
N ASP A 600 -27.37 1.27 29.96
CA ASP A 600 -26.02 1.80 29.83
C ASP A 600 -25.34 1.30 28.54
N GLU A 601 -26.14 0.97 27.53
CA GLU A 601 -25.66 0.64 26.20
C GLU A 601 -24.88 1.81 25.61
N ALA A 602 -23.63 1.55 25.26
CA ALA A 602 -22.72 2.55 24.73
C ALA A 602 -21.75 1.92 23.74
N ASP A 603 -21.34 2.71 22.77
CA ASP A 603 -20.42 2.31 21.70
C ASP A 603 -19.50 3.49 21.33
N ASN A 604 -18.33 3.19 20.74
CA ASN A 604 -17.40 4.23 20.28
C ASN A 604 -17.93 5.00 19.06
N CYS A 605 -18.80 4.37 18.26
CA CYS A 605 -19.52 4.96 17.16
C CYS A 605 -20.97 5.29 17.56
N ALA A 606 -21.83 4.28 17.60
CA ALA A 606 -23.24 4.41 17.93
C ALA A 606 -23.90 3.03 18.12
N VAL A 607 -24.75 2.92 19.14
CA VAL A 607 -25.65 1.78 19.30
C VAL A 607 -26.82 1.92 18.32
N ASP A 608 -27.19 0.84 17.63
CA ASP A 608 -28.36 0.78 16.75
C ASP A 608 -29.58 0.23 17.50
N THR A 609 -29.44 -0.98 18.05
CA THR A 609 -30.58 -1.69 18.64
C THR A 609 -30.21 -2.54 19.86
N VAL A 610 -31.19 -2.70 20.75
CA VAL A 610 -31.19 -3.72 21.80
C VAL A 610 -32.34 -4.67 21.53
N SER A 611 -32.06 -5.96 21.35
CA SER A 611 -33.04 -6.98 20.97
C SER A 611 -33.03 -8.18 21.91
N PHE A 612 -34.19 -8.82 22.08
CA PHE A 612 -34.30 -10.08 22.82
C PHE A 612 -33.88 -11.26 21.94
N ILE A 613 -32.97 -12.09 22.42
CA ILE A 613 -32.47 -13.28 21.71
C ILE A 613 -33.17 -14.55 22.16
N GLY A 614 -33.34 -14.73 23.48
CA GLY A 614 -33.94 -15.95 24.00
C GLY A 614 -33.85 -16.09 25.51
N ASP A 615 -34.67 -17.01 26.03
CA ASP A 615 -34.70 -17.43 27.42
C ASP A 615 -34.19 -18.88 27.52
N ALA A 616 -33.34 -19.14 28.51
CA ALA A 616 -32.88 -20.48 28.86
C ALA A 616 -33.25 -20.78 30.32
N SER A 617 -33.93 -21.91 30.54
CA SER A 617 -34.29 -22.40 31.88
C SER A 617 -33.21 -23.35 32.41
N ASP A 618 -32.98 -23.32 33.73
CA ASP A 618 -32.15 -24.30 34.44
C ASP A 618 -32.88 -25.63 34.72
N GLY A 619 -34.18 -25.72 34.44
CA GLY A 619 -35.01 -26.90 34.64
C GLY A 619 -35.34 -27.22 36.10
N LEU A 620 -35.02 -26.31 37.04
CA LEU A 620 -35.45 -26.40 38.44
C LEU A 620 -36.84 -25.77 38.59
N THR A 621 -37.54 -26.05 39.69
CA THR A 621 -38.97 -25.68 39.84
C THR A 621 -39.29 -24.70 40.96
N ASN A 622 -38.39 -24.47 41.95
CA ASN A 622 -38.68 -23.54 43.04
C ASN A 622 -37.43 -23.12 43.85
N PRO A 623 -36.69 -22.06 43.43
CA PRO A 623 -36.96 -21.28 42.22
C PRO A 623 -36.50 -22.00 40.95
N GLU A 624 -37.20 -21.74 39.84
CA GLU A 624 -36.64 -21.88 38.50
C GLU A 624 -35.75 -20.65 38.21
N THR A 625 -34.58 -20.87 37.60
CA THR A 625 -33.72 -19.77 37.13
C THR A 625 -33.83 -19.67 35.62
N ILE A 626 -34.31 -18.51 35.14
CA ILE A 626 -34.30 -18.17 33.72
C ILE A 626 -33.15 -17.21 33.44
N THR A 627 -32.29 -17.58 32.50
CA THR A 627 -31.26 -16.72 31.92
C THR A 627 -31.80 -16.12 30.63
N ARG A 628 -32.13 -14.82 30.69
CA ARG A 628 -32.64 -14.07 29.54
C ARG A 628 -31.49 -13.33 28.85
N THR A 629 -31.34 -13.54 27.54
CA THR A 629 -30.26 -12.93 26.76
C THR A 629 -30.79 -11.78 25.90
N TYR A 630 -30.16 -10.61 26.04
CA TYR A 630 -30.35 -9.46 25.15
C TYR A 630 -29.10 -9.24 24.32
N ARG A 631 -29.28 -8.86 23.06
CA ARG A 631 -28.20 -8.48 22.14
C ARG A 631 -28.25 -6.98 21.89
N ILE A 632 -27.12 -6.33 22.16
CA ILE A 632 -26.87 -4.95 21.76
C ILE A 632 -26.12 -5.02 20.43
N THR A 633 -26.64 -4.37 19.40
CA THR A 633 -26.02 -4.27 18.07
C THR A 633 -25.75 -2.81 17.76
N ASP A 634 -24.55 -2.52 17.27
CA ASP A 634 -24.18 -1.19 16.78
C ASP A 634 -24.73 -0.94 15.36
N ILE A 635 -24.52 0.27 14.83
CA ILE A 635 -24.97 0.65 13.48
C ILE A 635 -24.20 -0.04 12.33
N TYR A 636 -23.11 -0.75 12.62
CA TYR A 636 -22.24 -1.45 11.65
C TYR A 636 -22.29 -2.99 11.77
N GLY A 637 -23.10 -3.52 12.68
CA GLY A 637 -23.38 -4.93 12.87
C GLY A 637 -22.54 -5.64 13.95
N ASN A 638 -21.62 -4.98 14.65
CA ASN A 638 -20.96 -5.61 15.80
C ASN A 638 -21.95 -5.72 16.96
N TYR A 639 -21.76 -6.74 17.80
CA TYR A 639 -22.69 -7.00 18.88
C TYR A 639 -22.04 -7.56 20.14
N THR A 640 -22.71 -7.30 21.26
CA THR A 640 -22.42 -7.89 22.57
C THR A 640 -23.72 -8.44 23.16
N ASP A 641 -23.63 -9.62 23.77
CA ASP A 641 -24.76 -10.24 24.45
C ASP A 641 -24.64 -10.01 25.97
N VAL A 642 -25.71 -9.53 26.60
CA VAL A 642 -25.83 -9.38 28.06
C VAL A 642 -26.93 -10.29 28.60
N GLN A 643 -26.81 -10.66 29.88
CA GLN A 643 -27.69 -11.63 30.51
C GLN A 643 -28.40 -11.04 31.72
N GLN A 644 -29.72 -11.26 31.78
CA GLN A 644 -30.56 -10.98 32.93
C GLN A 644 -30.93 -12.30 33.62
N THR A 645 -30.73 -12.36 34.94
CA THR A 645 -31.17 -13.49 35.76
C THR A 645 -32.59 -13.23 36.26
N ILE A 646 -33.50 -14.18 36.07
CA ILE A 646 -34.88 -14.12 36.55
C ILE A 646 -35.15 -15.35 37.43
N TYR A 647 -35.51 -15.13 38.69
CA TYR A 647 -35.98 -16.20 39.59
C TYR A 647 -37.50 -16.29 39.54
N VAL A 648 -38.01 -17.46 39.16
CA VAL A 648 -39.46 -17.75 39.13
C VAL A 648 -39.78 -18.70 40.28
N PHE A 649 -40.57 -18.21 41.23
CA PHE A 649 -41.09 -19.00 42.33
C PHE A 649 -42.50 -19.49 42.00
N THR A 650 -42.82 -20.74 42.34
CA THR A 650 -44.18 -21.24 42.20
C THR A 650 -45.00 -20.83 43.41
N THR A 651 -46.16 -20.19 43.20
CA THR A 651 -47.04 -19.78 44.31
C THR A 651 -47.53 -21.04 45.04
N PRO A 652 -47.31 -21.14 46.37
CA PRO A 652 -47.80 -22.27 47.16
C PRO A 652 -49.34 -22.30 47.10
N LYS A 653 -49.94 -23.49 47.12
CA LYS A 653 -51.41 -23.64 47.07
C LYS A 653 -51.89 -24.45 48.25
N ILE A 654 -52.62 -23.79 49.15
CA ILE A 654 -53.18 -24.40 50.35
C ILE A 654 -54.56 -24.96 50.03
N ASN A 655 -54.80 -26.22 50.41
CA ASN A 655 -56.13 -26.80 50.36
C ASN A 655 -57.00 -26.17 51.46
N PRO A 656 -58.21 -25.67 51.14
CA PRO A 656 -59.09 -25.08 52.14
C PRO A 656 -59.54 -26.14 53.15
N LEU A 657 -59.47 -25.81 54.43
CA LEU A 657 -60.17 -26.56 55.47
C LEU A 657 -61.61 -26.06 55.58
N SER A 658 -62.53 -26.98 55.85
CA SER A 658 -63.91 -26.62 56.18
C SER A 658 -63.99 -26.19 57.63
N ASP A 659 -64.99 -25.36 57.97
CA ASP A 659 -65.30 -25.04 59.36
C ASP A 659 -65.61 -26.32 60.14
N VAL A 660 -65.14 -26.39 61.40
CA VAL A 660 -65.26 -27.57 62.26
C VAL A 660 -65.98 -27.19 63.55
N GLU A 661 -66.87 -28.08 64.00
CA GLU A 661 -67.53 -28.01 65.30
C GLU A 661 -67.08 -29.21 66.15
N ALA A 662 -66.53 -28.95 67.34
CA ALA A 662 -65.98 -29.96 68.25
C ALA A 662 -66.39 -29.68 69.70
N CYS A 663 -66.47 -30.73 70.52
CA CYS A 663 -66.69 -30.59 71.96
C CYS A 663 -65.34 -30.50 72.69
N ASP A 664 -65.25 -29.58 73.65
CA ASP A 664 -64.10 -29.31 74.55
C ASP A 664 -62.79 -28.88 73.88
N SER A 665 -62.29 -29.61 72.88
CA SER A 665 -61.08 -29.24 72.15
C SER A 665 -61.01 -29.77 70.71
N TYR A 666 -60.12 -29.17 69.92
CA TYR A 666 -59.82 -29.57 68.54
C TYR A 666 -58.32 -29.49 68.27
N PHE A 667 -57.72 -30.56 67.76
CA PHE A 667 -56.32 -30.57 67.33
C PHE A 667 -56.20 -30.13 65.88
N LEU A 668 -55.34 -29.15 65.60
CA LEU A 668 -55.13 -28.65 64.24
C LEU A 668 -54.57 -29.76 63.33
N PRO A 669 -55.19 -30.05 62.18
CA PRO A 669 -54.71 -31.09 61.30
C PRO A 669 -53.41 -30.66 60.58
N PRO A 670 -52.68 -31.60 59.96
CA PRO A 670 -51.62 -31.26 59.01
C PRO A 670 -52.14 -30.34 57.90
N ILE A 671 -51.37 -29.32 57.57
CA ILE A 671 -51.67 -28.45 56.41
C ILE A 671 -51.34 -29.24 55.15
N THR A 672 -52.23 -29.20 54.16
CA THR A 672 -52.05 -29.91 52.89
C THR A 672 -52.23 -28.95 51.72
N GLY A 673 -51.60 -29.26 50.59
CA GLY A 673 -51.55 -28.38 49.44
C GLY A 673 -50.59 -28.89 48.36
N SER A 674 -50.32 -28.05 47.37
CA SER A 674 -49.23 -28.25 46.40
C SER A 674 -48.21 -27.12 46.55
N ASP A 675 -46.95 -27.42 46.20
CA ASP A 675 -45.86 -26.43 46.13
C ASP A 675 -45.63 -25.68 47.47
N LEU A 676 -45.98 -26.33 48.58
CA LEU A 676 -45.83 -25.77 49.92
C LEU A 676 -44.36 -25.51 50.25
N SER A 677 -44.08 -24.41 50.95
CA SER A 677 -42.71 -24.02 51.31
C SER A 677 -42.08 -24.92 52.36
N GLY A 678 -42.89 -25.70 53.09
CA GLY A 678 -42.50 -26.45 54.29
C GLY A 678 -42.51 -25.60 55.57
N ASN A 679 -42.86 -24.31 55.47
CA ASN A 679 -42.99 -23.38 56.58
C ASN A 679 -44.43 -22.91 56.80
N GLU A 680 -45.40 -23.50 56.11
CA GLU A 680 -46.81 -23.22 56.24
C GLU A 680 -47.29 -23.33 57.70
N ALA A 681 -48.20 -22.44 58.11
CA ALA A 681 -48.68 -22.40 59.48
C ALA A 681 -50.07 -21.79 59.61
N TYR A 682 -50.65 -21.95 60.80
CA TYR A 682 -51.91 -21.33 61.18
C TYR A 682 -51.65 -20.01 61.92
N TYR A 683 -52.51 -19.02 61.72
CA TYR A 683 -52.45 -17.71 62.37
C TYR A 683 -53.85 -17.28 62.84
N ASP A 684 -53.97 -16.60 63.97
CA ASP A 684 -55.25 -16.05 64.45
C ASP A 684 -55.63 -14.70 63.81
N LEU A 685 -54.74 -14.12 63.00
CA LEU A 685 -54.99 -12.96 62.15
C LEU A 685 -54.47 -13.21 60.73
N SER A 686 -55.09 -12.56 59.74
CA SER A 686 -54.69 -12.61 58.33
C SER A 686 -53.35 -11.89 58.10
N GLY A 687 -52.63 -12.29 57.04
CA GLY A 687 -51.36 -11.69 56.62
C GLY A 687 -50.12 -12.44 57.11
N GLY A 688 -50.29 -13.67 57.60
CA GLY A 688 -49.20 -14.56 57.99
C GLY A 688 -48.25 -13.94 59.04
N PRO A 689 -46.92 -14.16 58.94
CA PRO A 689 -45.93 -13.64 59.87
C PRO A 689 -45.95 -12.11 60.04
N SER A 690 -46.35 -11.37 59.00
CA SER A 690 -46.40 -9.91 59.01
C SER A 690 -47.75 -9.33 59.47
N GLY A 691 -48.78 -10.18 59.62
CA GLY A 691 -50.14 -9.81 60.00
C GLY A 691 -50.34 -9.50 61.49
N GLY A 692 -49.34 -9.79 62.34
CA GLY A 692 -49.35 -9.50 63.77
C GLY A 692 -50.15 -10.49 64.63
N GLY A 693 -50.66 -11.58 64.05
CA GLY A 693 -51.33 -12.67 64.78
C GLY A 693 -50.37 -13.65 65.46
N ASN A 694 -50.89 -14.42 66.41
CA ASN A 694 -50.17 -15.55 67.00
C ASN A 694 -50.10 -16.71 66.00
N LYS A 695 -48.93 -17.35 65.94
CA LYS A 695 -48.67 -18.54 65.12
C LYS A 695 -49.08 -19.81 65.88
N TYR A 696 -49.73 -20.74 65.18
CA TYR A 696 -50.05 -22.10 65.63
C TYR A 696 -49.51 -23.12 64.63
N ASN A 697 -49.16 -24.30 65.10
CA ASN A 697 -48.63 -25.40 64.31
C ASN A 697 -49.67 -26.54 64.20
N PRO A 698 -49.57 -27.38 63.14
CA PRO A 698 -50.29 -28.64 63.12
C PRO A 698 -50.06 -29.45 64.41
N GLY A 699 -51.15 -29.95 65.01
CA GLY A 699 -51.14 -30.69 66.27
C GLY A 699 -51.35 -29.83 67.51
N ASP A 700 -51.41 -28.50 67.40
CA ASP A 700 -51.78 -27.64 68.53
C ASP A 700 -53.26 -27.83 68.90
N GLU A 701 -53.56 -27.77 70.19
CA GLU A 701 -54.91 -27.93 70.74
C GLU A 701 -55.62 -26.57 70.86
N ILE A 702 -56.80 -26.48 70.26
CA ILE A 702 -57.69 -25.32 70.33
C ILE A 702 -58.83 -25.62 71.31
N THR A 703 -58.94 -24.81 72.38
CA THR A 703 -59.91 -25.00 73.47
C THR A 703 -60.98 -23.89 73.54
N SER A 704 -60.97 -22.96 72.60
CA SER A 704 -62.00 -21.91 72.50
C SER A 704 -62.29 -21.57 71.03
N THR A 705 -63.50 -21.08 70.75
CA THR A 705 -63.92 -20.73 69.39
C THR A 705 -63.04 -19.64 68.80
N ILE A 706 -62.41 -19.93 67.65
CA ILE A 706 -61.44 -19.05 66.99
C ILE A 706 -61.51 -19.23 65.46
N THR A 707 -61.28 -18.14 64.72
CA THR A 707 -61.04 -18.19 63.27
C THR A 707 -59.54 -18.22 63.03
N LEU A 708 -59.08 -19.21 62.27
CA LEU A 708 -57.67 -19.38 61.94
C LEU A 708 -57.47 -19.20 60.43
N TYR A 709 -56.32 -18.64 60.10
CA TYR A 709 -55.82 -18.41 58.75
C TYR A 709 -54.65 -19.36 58.51
N ILE A 710 -54.79 -20.24 57.53
CA ILE A 710 -53.72 -21.10 57.03
C ILE A 710 -52.94 -20.27 56.01
N TYR A 711 -51.65 -20.07 56.23
CA TYR A 711 -50.82 -19.19 55.43
C TYR A 711 -49.51 -19.88 55.05
N ASP A 712 -49.10 -19.68 53.81
CA ASP A 712 -47.80 -20.12 53.29
C ASP A 712 -47.22 -19.05 52.36
N GLU A 713 -45.90 -18.91 52.38
CA GLU A 713 -45.17 -17.92 51.58
C GLU A 713 -43.83 -18.44 51.06
N ILE A 714 -43.44 -17.97 49.88
CA ILE A 714 -42.13 -18.22 49.28
C ILE A 714 -41.68 -16.98 48.46
N GLY A 715 -40.39 -16.85 48.17
CA GLY A 715 -39.90 -15.81 47.23
C GLY A 715 -39.16 -14.60 47.82
N GLY A 716 -38.73 -14.64 49.08
CA GLY A 716 -37.89 -13.57 49.65
C GLY A 716 -38.71 -12.34 50.07
N ILE A 717 -38.29 -11.13 49.67
CA ILE A 717 -38.85 -9.86 50.20
C ILE A 717 -39.84 -9.20 49.23
N SER A 718 -39.62 -9.30 47.90
CA SER A 718 -40.54 -8.75 46.90
C SER A 718 -40.25 -9.29 45.48
N PRO A 719 -41.25 -9.84 44.75
CA PRO A 719 -42.57 -10.22 45.25
C PRO A 719 -42.47 -11.44 46.18
N VAL A 720 -43.39 -11.52 47.15
CA VAL A 720 -43.60 -12.73 47.96
C VAL A 720 -44.81 -13.45 47.36
N CYS A 721 -44.64 -14.72 47.02
CA CYS A 721 -45.71 -15.56 46.50
C CYS A 721 -46.40 -16.24 47.68
N THR A 722 -47.65 -15.87 47.93
CA THR A 722 -48.38 -16.25 49.14
C THR A 722 -49.70 -16.91 48.81
N ASP A 723 -50.14 -17.86 49.61
CA ASP A 723 -51.53 -18.29 49.64
C ASP A 723 -52.07 -18.29 51.06
N GLU A 724 -53.33 -17.87 51.19
CA GLU A 724 -54.02 -17.83 52.47
C GLU A 724 -55.43 -18.41 52.33
N LYS A 725 -55.83 -19.20 53.32
CA LYS A 725 -57.18 -19.74 53.47
C LYS A 725 -57.61 -19.54 54.92
N LYS A 726 -58.90 -19.40 55.17
CA LYS A 726 -59.43 -19.29 56.54
C LYS A 726 -60.47 -20.36 56.81
N PHE A 727 -60.56 -20.76 58.06
CA PHE A 727 -61.61 -21.62 58.58
C PHE A 727 -61.88 -21.27 60.05
N THR A 728 -63.04 -21.66 60.56
CA THR A 728 -63.44 -21.42 61.94
C THR A 728 -63.54 -22.73 62.70
N VAL A 729 -62.93 -22.77 63.89
CA VAL A 729 -63.10 -23.84 64.87
C VAL A 729 -64.12 -23.36 65.88
N THR A 730 -65.27 -24.05 65.97
CA THR A 730 -66.30 -23.80 66.99
C THR A 730 -66.15 -24.83 68.10
N ILE A 731 -65.80 -24.37 69.31
CA ILE A 731 -65.68 -25.23 70.49
C ILE A 731 -66.93 -25.09 71.35
N ASN A 732 -67.70 -26.17 71.42
CA ASN A 732 -68.78 -26.31 72.38
C ASN A 732 -68.19 -26.88 73.67
N VAL A 733 -68.02 -26.03 74.67
CA VAL A 733 -67.56 -26.49 75.99
C VAL A 733 -68.62 -27.38 76.61
N THR A 734 -68.23 -28.59 77.04
CA THR A 734 -69.11 -29.46 77.81
C THR A 734 -69.51 -28.69 79.06
N PRO A 735 -70.82 -28.48 79.32
CA PRO A 735 -71.27 -27.80 80.52
C PRO A 735 -70.72 -28.57 81.73
N PRO A 736 -70.11 -27.91 82.72
CA PRO A 736 -69.74 -28.58 83.95
C PRO A 736 -70.98 -29.26 84.54
N VAL A 737 -70.81 -30.49 85.02
CA VAL A 737 -71.83 -31.23 85.77
C VAL A 737 -71.12 -31.85 86.96
N ASP A 738 -71.64 -31.60 88.14
CA ASP A 738 -71.15 -32.21 89.35
C ASP A 738 -71.47 -33.71 89.34
N ALA A 739 -70.45 -34.53 89.62
CA ALA A 739 -70.57 -35.96 89.81
C ALA A 739 -70.26 -36.33 91.28
N PRO A 740 -71.23 -36.20 92.19
CA PRO A 740 -71.10 -36.68 93.57
C PRO A 740 -70.73 -38.16 93.58
N ALA A 741 -69.87 -38.56 94.52
CA ALA A 741 -69.53 -39.97 94.69
C ALA A 741 -70.77 -40.81 95.05
N ASP A 742 -70.80 -42.07 94.61
CA ASP A 742 -71.87 -43.00 94.96
C ASP A 742 -71.98 -43.13 96.49
N VAL A 743 -73.21 -43.00 97.02
CA VAL A 743 -73.47 -43.10 98.45
C VAL A 743 -74.43 -44.26 98.75
N THR A 744 -74.08 -45.06 99.76
CA THR A 744 -74.99 -46.05 100.36
C THR A 744 -75.55 -45.50 101.67
N ALA A 745 -76.87 -45.37 101.77
CA ALA A 745 -77.56 -44.89 102.96
C ALA A 745 -78.80 -45.75 103.27
N CYS A 746 -79.16 -45.86 104.54
CA CYS A 746 -80.39 -46.50 105.00
C CYS A 746 -81.45 -45.45 105.35
N ASP A 747 -82.71 -45.76 105.08
CA ASP A 747 -83.92 -44.95 105.32
C ASP A 747 -84.04 -43.66 104.49
N SER A 748 -83.08 -42.75 104.53
CA SER A 748 -83.11 -41.50 103.73
C SER A 748 -81.71 -40.95 103.47
N TYR A 749 -81.52 -40.27 102.35
CA TYR A 749 -80.29 -39.58 102.00
C TYR A 749 -80.60 -38.18 101.47
N THR A 750 -80.00 -37.16 102.08
CA THR A 750 -80.11 -35.78 101.62
C THR A 750 -79.16 -35.57 100.46
N LEU A 751 -79.70 -35.21 99.30
CA LEU A 751 -78.92 -34.89 98.13
C LEU A 751 -78.11 -33.61 98.38
N PRO A 752 -76.76 -33.65 98.30
CA PRO A 752 -75.94 -32.46 98.50
C PRO A 752 -76.25 -31.41 97.42
N ALA A 753 -76.03 -30.14 97.74
CA ALA A 753 -76.20 -29.08 96.74
C ALA A 753 -75.16 -29.26 95.62
N LEU A 754 -75.65 -29.28 94.37
CA LEU A 754 -74.80 -29.20 93.19
C LEU A 754 -74.52 -27.72 92.88
N THR A 755 -73.26 -27.42 92.58
CA THR A 755 -72.81 -26.16 91.97
C THR A 755 -73.19 -26.12 90.49
N ASP A 756 -73.05 -27.25 89.79
CA ASP A 756 -73.34 -27.37 88.36
C ASP A 756 -74.18 -28.64 88.06
N GLY A 757 -75.33 -28.50 87.39
CA GLY A 757 -76.24 -29.61 87.03
C GLY A 757 -77.45 -29.80 87.96
N ASN A 758 -78.27 -30.83 87.70
CA ASN A 758 -79.43 -31.23 88.51
C ASN A 758 -79.45 -32.76 88.72
N TYR A 759 -80.06 -33.22 89.81
CA TYR A 759 -80.29 -34.66 90.02
C TYR A 759 -81.50 -35.16 89.23
N PHE A 760 -81.37 -36.38 88.70
CA PHE A 760 -82.45 -37.09 88.02
C PHE A 760 -82.45 -38.56 88.45
N ASP A 761 -83.64 -39.18 88.50
CA ASP A 761 -83.81 -40.58 88.89
C ASP A 761 -83.68 -41.58 87.72
N ALA A 762 -83.31 -41.12 86.52
CA ALA A 762 -83.00 -41.98 85.37
C ALA A 762 -81.80 -41.46 84.52
N PRO A 763 -81.18 -42.33 83.69
CA PRO A 763 -80.02 -41.96 82.86
C PRO A 763 -80.29 -40.82 81.86
N ASN A 764 -79.21 -40.14 81.42
CA ASN A 764 -79.23 -39.04 80.42
C ASN A 764 -80.11 -37.84 80.80
N GLY A 765 -80.31 -37.58 82.09
CA GLY A 765 -81.22 -36.51 82.56
C GLY A 765 -82.71 -36.82 82.35
N GLY A 766 -83.06 -38.09 82.13
CA GLY A 766 -84.44 -38.55 82.07
C GLY A 766 -85.07 -38.78 83.45
N GLY A 767 -86.37 -39.03 83.50
CA GLY A 767 -87.09 -39.23 84.77
C GLY A 767 -87.51 -37.91 85.42
N ASN A 768 -87.70 -37.91 86.74
CA ASN A 768 -88.08 -36.71 87.49
C ASN A 768 -86.82 -35.98 87.99
N ALA A 769 -86.82 -34.66 87.87
CA ALA A 769 -85.81 -33.83 88.52
C ALA A 769 -85.99 -33.89 90.04
N LEU A 770 -84.89 -34.13 90.77
CA LEU A 770 -84.86 -34.14 92.22
C LEU A 770 -84.16 -32.86 92.72
N ALA A 771 -84.74 -32.23 93.75
CA ALA A 771 -84.15 -31.06 94.38
C ALA A 771 -83.12 -31.47 95.44
N ALA A 772 -82.03 -30.72 95.57
CA ALA A 772 -81.12 -30.84 96.71
C ALA A 772 -81.83 -30.41 98.01
N GLY A 773 -81.55 -31.09 99.13
CA GLY A 773 -82.14 -30.81 100.45
C GLY A 773 -82.62 -32.02 101.23
#